data_AF-A0A8S1D8V9-F1
#
_entry.id   AF-A0A8S1D8V9-F1
#
_cell.length_a   1.000
_cell.length_b   1.000
_cell.length_c   1.000
_cell.angle_alpha   90.00
_cell.angle_beta   90.00
_cell.angle_gamma   90.00
#
_symmetry.space_group_name_H-M   'P 1'
#
loop_
_entity.id
_entity.type
_entity.pdbx_description
1 polymer ?
#
loop_
_entity_poly.entity_id
_entity_poly.type
_entity_poly.pdbx_seq_one_letter_code
_entity_poly.pdbx_strand_id
1 'polypeptide(L)'
;MMTGAFRYLVFALAIVLVRCASLETEKLDQIEPIPKVYSEEEAVTFYNNFNEQIKVYCNRNSLARWNYDSNITDFNLQRKLEEGAAFAKFKKDSWQELIKYPWKYFNDPELKRKFKLSSVLGTAALSEDDFKRLDTIISDMKSTYSKAKICSFQDSTKCDLNLEPEITELLKVSRNHEELRHIWIEWRRNSGEKVKETYKEYVTLKNKAAKLNDYADNAALWLGNYETEDFRDQISALWVQLKPLYQQLHAYVRRHLRLKYGEEVVKAKGPIPAHLLGNMWAQTWGNIVDFMLPYPERQSTDVTPNMIKQGYTPLKMFKLSEEFFVSLNLSAMPESFWEKSILEKPTDGRDMVCHASAWDFCDSMDVRIKQCTVVNQKDLNTAHHEMGHVQYFLQYKHQPNIFQRGANSGFHEAVGDVLALSVSTPKHLRAIGLLEESASEADKDAEREATINYLFSIALNKIAFLPFAYQMDLWRWDVFEGKTTPENYNCHWWRLAEQFQGIEPPVDRSEEDFDVASKYHIIADVPYIRYFVSFVIQFQFHKGLCQAAGQLENNAPLHECDIYKSTKAGNLLGSMLQLGQSKPWPDAMEVITGQRNMDASALREYFAPLEDWLRAENERTGEFIGWEKSDKYCLQTREELGRLKVTTKQS
;
A
#
# COMPACT_ATOMS: atom_id res chain seq x y z
N MET A 1 25.14 97.42 36.27
CA MET A 1 26.44 96.99 35.70
C MET A 1 26.54 95.50 35.96
N MET A 2 26.08 94.68 35.01
CA MET A 2 26.96 93.95 34.07
C MET A 2 27.98 93.07 34.79
N THR A 3 27.74 91.75 34.70
CA THR A 3 28.68 90.61 34.57
C THR A 3 28.30 89.47 35.51
N GLY A 4 27.79 88.36 34.94
CA GLY A 4 27.50 87.16 35.74
C GLY A 4 26.74 86.01 35.05
N ALA A 5 26.14 86.22 33.88
CA ALA A 5 25.23 85.21 33.30
C ALA A 5 25.65 84.64 31.92
N PHE A 6 26.85 84.96 31.41
CA PHE A 6 27.24 84.59 30.03
C PHE A 6 28.33 83.51 29.91
N ARG A 7 28.78 82.90 31.02
CA ARG A 7 29.78 81.81 30.99
C ARG A 7 29.23 80.40 31.20
N TYR A 8 27.98 80.25 31.65
CA TYR A 8 27.37 78.92 31.87
C TYR A 8 26.51 78.42 30.71
N LEU A 9 26.12 79.28 29.76
CA LEU A 9 25.28 78.87 28.62
C LEU A 9 26.09 78.25 27.46
N VAL A 10 27.38 78.60 27.33
CA VAL A 10 28.23 78.11 26.21
C VAL A 10 28.79 76.71 26.49
N PHE A 11 28.99 76.33 27.76
CA PHE A 11 29.45 74.97 28.11
C PHE A 11 28.32 73.94 28.15
N ALA A 12 27.07 74.34 28.41
CA ALA A 12 25.93 73.43 28.40
C ALA A 12 25.48 73.04 26.98
N LEU A 13 25.60 73.94 25.99
CA LEU A 13 25.23 73.64 24.60
C LEU A 13 26.24 72.72 23.88
N ALA A 14 27.53 72.82 24.21
CA ALA A 14 28.57 71.98 23.60
C ALA A 14 28.50 70.51 24.04
N ILE A 15 28.07 70.24 25.29
CA ILE A 15 27.93 68.87 25.82
C ILE A 15 26.65 68.19 25.29
N VAL A 16 25.59 68.96 25.00
CA VAL A 16 24.34 68.42 24.41
C VAL A 16 24.50 68.12 22.92
N LEU A 17 25.25 68.94 22.16
CA LEU A 17 25.51 68.68 20.74
C LEU A 17 26.47 67.50 20.50
N VAL A 18 27.47 67.29 21.37
CA VAL A 18 28.36 66.10 21.29
C VAL A 18 27.63 64.82 21.71
N ARG A 19 26.69 64.88 22.67
CA ARG A 19 25.84 63.73 23.01
C ARG A 19 24.79 63.42 21.94
N CYS A 20 24.22 64.40 21.25
CA CYS A 20 23.30 64.12 20.13
C CYS A 20 24.02 63.51 18.92
N ALA A 21 25.23 63.97 18.59
CA ALA A 21 26.02 63.40 17.49
C ALA A 21 26.56 61.98 17.81
N SER A 22 26.78 61.64 19.09
CA SER A 22 27.17 60.28 19.50
C SER A 22 25.97 59.33 19.68
N LEU A 23 24.78 59.86 20.03
CA LEU A 23 23.54 59.06 20.14
C LEU A 23 22.89 58.73 18.78
N GLU A 24 23.19 59.50 17.73
CA GLU A 24 22.79 59.15 16.35
C GLU A 24 23.78 58.21 15.64
N THR A 25 25.01 58.06 16.15
CA THR A 25 26.00 57.12 15.58
C THR A 25 26.05 55.77 16.30
N GLU A 26 25.64 55.68 17.57
CA GLU A 26 25.57 54.39 18.31
C GLU A 26 24.26 53.61 18.15
N LYS A 27 23.29 54.10 17.35
CA LYS A 27 22.03 53.39 17.06
C LYS A 27 21.81 53.04 15.59
N LEU A 28 22.85 53.14 14.75
CA LEU A 28 22.81 52.69 13.36
C LEU A 28 23.49 51.34 13.11
N ASP A 29 24.17 50.76 14.11
CA ASP A 29 24.85 49.45 14.01
C ASP A 29 24.04 48.27 14.58
N GLN A 30 22.74 48.46 14.86
CA GLN A 30 21.80 47.38 15.18
C GLN A 30 20.54 47.41 14.31
N ILE A 31 20.70 47.73 13.02
CA ILE A 31 19.73 47.28 12.03
C ILE A 31 20.01 45.79 11.88
N GLU A 32 19.19 44.93 12.50
CA GLU A 32 19.14 43.51 12.08
C GLU A 32 19.07 43.50 10.56
N PRO A 33 19.95 42.77 9.85
CA PRO A 33 19.94 42.78 8.40
C PRO A 33 18.52 42.42 7.97
N ILE A 34 17.88 43.32 7.21
CA ILE A 34 16.54 43.09 6.65
C ILE A 34 16.57 41.67 6.09
N PRO A 35 15.71 40.75 6.57
CA PRO A 35 15.78 39.36 6.15
C PRO A 35 15.74 39.35 4.63
N LYS A 36 16.78 38.76 4.02
CA LYS A 36 16.92 38.69 2.56
C LYS A 36 15.63 38.10 2.01
N VAL A 37 14.81 38.94 1.36
CA VAL A 37 13.60 38.47 0.70
C VAL A 37 14.05 37.83 -0.60
N TYR A 38 14.19 36.50 -0.57
CA TYR A 38 14.57 35.73 -1.75
C TYR A 38 13.53 35.91 -2.86
N SER A 39 13.99 36.19 -4.07
CA SER A 39 13.11 36.31 -5.23
C SER A 39 12.65 34.94 -5.74
N GLU A 40 11.58 34.94 -6.53
CA GLU A 40 11.09 33.73 -7.21
C GLU A 40 12.13 33.20 -8.23
N GLU A 41 12.89 34.09 -8.87
CA GLU A 41 14.00 33.72 -9.76
C GLU A 41 15.13 33.01 -9.01
N GLU A 42 15.53 33.52 -7.84
CA GLU A 42 16.51 32.85 -6.98
C GLU A 42 16.01 31.47 -6.51
N ALA A 43 14.70 31.33 -6.28
CA ALA A 43 14.07 30.08 -5.89
C ALA A 43 14.10 29.04 -7.02
N VAL A 44 13.90 29.46 -8.28
CA VAL A 44 14.05 28.61 -9.47
C VAL A 44 15.49 28.10 -9.58
N THR A 45 16.48 28.99 -9.47
CA THR A 45 17.90 28.60 -9.52
C THR A 45 18.26 27.59 -8.42
N PHE A 46 17.83 27.85 -7.18
CA PHE A 46 18.01 26.93 -6.07
C PHE A 46 17.39 25.57 -6.36
N TYR A 47 16.13 25.55 -6.78
CA TYR A 47 15.39 24.30 -6.95
C TYR A 47 15.95 23.46 -8.10
N ASN A 48 16.42 24.08 -9.18
CA ASN A 48 17.08 23.36 -10.28
C ASN A 48 18.36 22.65 -9.81
N ASN A 49 19.19 23.33 -9.02
CA ASN A 49 20.39 22.72 -8.44
C ASN A 49 20.03 21.61 -7.43
N PHE A 50 19.05 21.86 -6.56
CA PHE A 50 18.54 20.87 -5.62
C PHE A 50 18.01 19.61 -6.33
N ASN A 51 17.28 19.78 -7.43
CA ASN A 51 16.73 18.68 -8.22
C ASN A 51 17.81 17.77 -8.84
N GLU A 52 18.95 18.33 -9.26
CA GLU A 52 20.05 17.51 -9.77
C GLU A 52 20.79 16.79 -8.65
N GLN A 53 21.02 17.45 -7.52
CA GLN A 53 21.69 16.82 -6.37
C GLN A 53 20.84 15.72 -5.73
N ILE A 54 19.53 15.93 -5.56
CA ILE A 54 18.66 14.94 -4.93
C ILE A 54 18.59 13.63 -5.72
N LYS A 55 18.66 13.69 -7.06
CA LYS A 55 18.74 12.51 -7.92
C LYS A 55 19.97 11.66 -7.61
N VAL A 56 21.14 12.29 -7.41
CA VAL A 56 22.39 11.59 -7.08
C VAL A 56 22.29 10.86 -5.74
N TYR A 57 21.82 11.54 -4.69
CA TYR A 57 21.65 10.89 -3.38
C TYR A 57 20.55 9.84 -3.39
N CYS A 58 19.45 10.08 -4.13
CA CYS A 58 18.39 9.08 -4.29
C CYS A 58 18.93 7.82 -4.98
N ASN A 59 19.67 7.96 -6.08
CA ASN A 59 20.24 6.83 -6.82
C ASN A 59 21.15 5.97 -5.95
N ARG A 60 22.08 6.60 -5.22
CA ARG A 60 22.97 5.90 -4.27
C ARG A 60 22.20 5.11 -3.22
N ASN A 61 21.19 5.75 -2.62
CA ASN A 61 20.34 5.11 -1.61
C ASN A 61 19.50 3.97 -2.20
N SER A 62 18.89 4.16 -3.37
CA SER A 62 18.13 3.11 -4.07
C SER A 62 19.01 1.92 -4.42
N LEU A 63 20.26 2.15 -4.87
CA LEU A 63 21.22 1.10 -5.17
C LEU A 63 21.64 0.31 -3.93
N ALA A 64 21.94 0.98 -2.82
CA ALA A 64 22.29 0.33 -1.57
C ALA A 64 21.12 -0.52 -1.03
N ARG A 65 19.88 -0.01 -1.14
CA ARG A 65 18.66 -0.76 -0.77
C ARG A 65 18.43 -1.97 -1.68
N TRP A 66 18.57 -1.80 -2.99
CA TRP A 66 18.46 -2.90 -3.96
C TRP A 66 19.46 -4.02 -3.64
N ASN A 67 20.71 -3.67 -3.37
CA ASN A 67 21.77 -4.65 -3.06
C ASN A 67 21.46 -5.44 -1.79
N TYR A 68 20.90 -4.80 -0.77
CA TYR A 68 20.47 -5.48 0.44
C TYR A 68 19.25 -6.38 0.22
N ASP A 69 18.19 -5.87 -0.43
CA ASP A 69 16.95 -6.63 -0.64
C ASP A 69 17.16 -7.80 -1.62
N SER A 70 18.18 -7.73 -2.48
CA SER A 70 18.56 -8.78 -3.45
C SER A 70 19.67 -9.72 -2.96
N ASN A 71 20.32 -9.38 -1.85
CA ASN A 71 21.39 -10.16 -1.22
C ASN A 71 21.54 -9.74 0.26
N ILE A 72 20.83 -10.42 1.15
CA ILE A 72 20.74 -10.06 2.57
C ILE A 72 22.03 -10.47 3.29
N THR A 73 22.87 -9.49 3.61
CA THR A 73 24.11 -9.65 4.37
C THR A 73 24.31 -8.49 5.34
N ASP A 74 25.09 -8.68 6.40
CA ASP A 74 25.44 -7.60 7.34
C ASP A 74 26.20 -6.46 6.65
N PHE A 75 27.06 -6.80 5.68
CA PHE A 75 27.76 -5.81 4.85
C PHE A 75 26.78 -4.92 4.07
N ASN A 76 25.81 -5.54 3.37
CA ASN A 76 24.83 -4.77 2.61
C ASN A 76 23.87 -3.99 3.51
N LEU A 77 23.54 -4.51 4.71
CA LEU A 77 22.75 -3.80 5.70
C LEU A 77 23.46 -2.52 6.14
N GLN A 78 24.74 -2.64 6.52
CA GLN A 78 25.54 -1.51 6.95
C GLN A 78 25.64 -0.44 5.84
N ARG A 79 25.85 -0.87 4.58
CA ARG A 79 25.91 0.03 3.42
C ARG A 79 24.59 0.76 3.17
N LYS A 80 23.48 0.04 3.28
CA LYS A 80 22.13 0.61 3.19
C LYS A 80 21.88 1.66 4.28
N LEU A 81 22.25 1.38 5.53
CA LEU A 81 22.07 2.32 6.65
C LEU A 81 22.92 3.58 6.47
N GLU A 82 24.17 3.45 6.03
CA GLU A 82 25.06 4.58 5.79
C GLU A 82 24.55 5.49 4.65
N GLU A 83 24.16 4.93 3.51
CA GLU A 83 23.61 5.71 2.39
C GLU A 83 22.23 6.31 2.72
N GLY A 84 21.41 5.60 3.50
CA GLY A 84 20.14 6.12 4.01
C GLY A 84 20.32 7.33 4.92
N ALA A 85 21.26 7.27 5.86
CA ALA A 85 21.59 8.39 6.74
C ALA A 85 22.17 9.58 5.98
N ALA A 86 23.06 9.34 5.01
CA ALA A 86 23.61 10.39 4.15
C ALA A 86 22.52 11.10 3.34
N PHE A 87 21.57 10.35 2.79
CA PHE A 87 20.44 10.94 2.06
C PHE A 87 19.50 11.71 2.98
N ALA A 88 19.21 11.21 4.18
CA ALA A 88 18.41 11.92 5.17
C ALA A 88 19.05 13.26 5.58
N LYS A 89 20.37 13.27 5.82
CA LYS A 89 21.14 14.46 6.11
C LYS A 89 21.07 15.47 4.96
N PHE A 90 21.34 15.05 3.72
CA PHE A 90 21.23 15.91 2.54
C PHE A 90 19.85 16.57 2.42
N LYS A 91 18.76 15.80 2.63
CA LYS A 91 17.40 16.36 2.62
C LYS A 91 17.20 17.41 3.70
N LYS A 92 17.71 17.17 4.91
CA LYS A 92 17.60 18.10 6.04
C LYS A 92 18.37 19.39 5.79
N ASP A 93 19.60 19.29 5.32
CA ASP A 93 20.45 20.44 4.97
C ASP A 93 19.82 21.26 3.84
N SER A 94 19.32 20.59 2.80
CA SER A 94 18.62 21.25 1.69
C SER A 94 17.32 21.92 2.13
N TRP A 95 16.59 21.31 3.07
CA TRP A 95 15.36 21.88 3.62
C TRP A 95 15.62 23.16 4.41
N GLN A 96 16.73 23.24 5.17
CA GLN A 96 17.10 24.46 5.89
C GLN A 96 17.30 25.67 4.98
N GLU A 97 17.79 25.45 3.76
CA GLU A 97 17.84 26.49 2.72
C GLU A 97 16.46 26.74 2.10
N LEU A 98 15.71 25.68 1.80
CA LEU A 98 14.39 25.75 1.17
C LEU A 98 13.38 26.59 1.97
N ILE A 99 13.37 26.47 3.30
CA ILE A 99 12.42 27.20 4.15
C ILE A 99 12.69 28.70 4.27
N LYS A 100 13.84 29.19 3.81
CA LYS A 100 14.15 30.63 3.76
C LYS A 100 13.35 31.36 2.67
N TYR A 101 12.85 30.62 1.68
CA TYR A 101 12.10 31.16 0.56
C TYR A 101 10.61 31.34 0.93
N PRO A 102 9.99 32.49 0.63
CA PRO A 102 8.58 32.77 0.92
C PRO A 102 7.63 32.08 -0.09
N TRP A 103 7.79 30.77 -0.28
CA TRP A 103 7.18 30.00 -1.37
C TRP A 103 5.64 30.02 -1.41
N LYS A 104 5.00 30.30 -0.27
CA LYS A 104 3.53 30.45 -0.20
C LYS A 104 3.02 31.59 -1.08
N TYR A 105 3.86 32.57 -1.40
CA TYR A 105 3.54 33.76 -2.19
C TYR A 105 4.06 33.69 -3.63
N PHE A 106 4.66 32.58 -4.07
CA PHE A 106 5.09 32.42 -5.47
C PHE A 106 3.90 32.44 -6.43
N ASN A 107 4.12 33.06 -7.60
CA ASN A 107 3.12 33.16 -8.64
C ASN A 107 3.10 31.91 -9.54
N ASP A 108 4.26 31.29 -9.76
CA ASP A 108 4.37 30.02 -10.48
C ASP A 108 3.76 28.88 -9.63
N PRO A 109 2.62 28.29 -10.07
CA PRO A 109 1.97 27.23 -9.33
C PRO A 109 2.82 25.95 -9.26
N GLU A 110 3.66 25.68 -10.26
CA GLU A 110 4.52 24.51 -10.28
C GLU A 110 5.67 24.66 -9.28
N LEU A 111 6.33 25.83 -9.26
CA LEU A 111 7.36 26.15 -8.28
C LEU A 111 6.79 26.14 -6.86
N LYS A 112 5.61 26.74 -6.65
CA LYS A 112 4.91 26.70 -5.37
C LYS A 112 4.66 25.27 -4.91
N ARG A 113 4.23 24.37 -5.82
CA ARG A 113 3.99 22.96 -5.51
C ARG A 113 5.28 22.20 -5.19
N LYS A 114 6.35 22.42 -5.96
CA LYS A 114 7.70 21.88 -5.68
C LYS A 114 8.13 22.19 -4.25
N PHE A 115 8.07 23.47 -3.86
CA PHE A 115 8.41 23.90 -2.51
C PHE A 115 7.46 23.35 -1.44
N LYS A 116 6.14 23.34 -1.70
CA LYS A 116 5.14 22.73 -0.79
C LYS A 116 5.50 21.28 -0.46
N LEU A 117 5.74 20.45 -1.48
CA LEU A 117 6.05 19.03 -1.28
C LEU A 117 7.42 18.84 -0.62
N SER A 118 8.44 19.61 -1.04
CA SER A 118 9.78 19.53 -0.45
C SER A 118 9.89 20.14 0.95
N SER A 119 8.89 20.90 1.40
CA SER A 119 8.83 21.42 2.78
C SER A 119 8.53 20.34 3.83
N VAL A 120 8.08 19.16 3.41
CA VAL A 120 7.81 18.01 4.30
C VAL A 120 8.98 17.03 4.24
N LEU A 121 9.79 17.00 5.30
CA LEU A 121 10.95 16.11 5.44
C LEU A 121 10.58 14.65 5.75
N GLY A 122 9.42 14.44 6.37
CA GLY A 122 9.04 13.16 6.94
C GLY A 122 10.00 12.74 8.05
N THR A 123 10.45 11.48 8.06
CA THR A 123 11.35 10.95 9.09
C THR A 123 12.72 11.64 9.13
N ALA A 124 13.16 12.27 8.02
CA ALA A 124 14.42 13.00 7.98
C ALA A 124 14.43 14.26 8.89
N ALA A 125 13.28 14.68 9.42
CA ALA A 125 13.20 15.77 10.39
C ALA A 125 13.81 15.41 11.76
N LEU A 126 13.89 14.12 12.09
CA LEU A 126 14.46 13.61 13.34
C LEU A 126 15.92 14.05 13.55
N SER A 127 16.42 13.90 14.79
CA SER A 127 17.86 13.97 15.04
C SER A 127 18.57 12.81 14.34
N GLU A 128 19.88 12.89 14.13
CA GLU A 128 20.63 11.80 13.50
C GLU A 128 20.52 10.50 14.32
N ASP A 129 20.57 10.60 15.65
CA ASP A 129 20.44 9.46 16.57
C ASP A 129 19.04 8.85 16.53
N ASP A 130 17.99 9.68 16.56
CA ASP A 130 16.60 9.22 16.48
C ASP A 130 16.31 8.58 15.11
N PHE A 131 16.84 9.14 14.03
CA PHE A 131 16.68 8.61 12.68
C PHE A 131 17.34 7.23 12.55
N LYS A 132 18.60 7.10 13.00
CA LYS A 132 19.29 5.80 13.05
C LYS A 132 18.54 4.81 13.91
N ARG A 133 18.05 5.23 15.08
CA ARG A 133 17.28 4.37 15.99
C ARG A 133 15.99 3.88 15.34
N LEU A 134 15.25 4.76 14.65
CA LEU A 134 14.04 4.38 13.91
C LEU A 134 14.34 3.36 12.81
N ASP A 135 15.38 3.58 12.00
CA ASP A 135 15.79 2.66 10.93
C ASP A 135 16.24 1.30 11.47
N THR A 136 16.97 1.28 12.59
CA THR A 136 17.33 0.04 13.30
C THR A 136 16.09 -0.68 13.80
N ILE A 137 15.15 0.00 14.47
CA ILE A 137 13.89 -0.58 14.95
C ILE A 137 13.09 -1.22 13.82
N ILE A 138 12.92 -0.54 12.69
CA ILE A 138 12.20 -1.08 11.53
C ILE A 138 12.94 -2.31 10.97
N SER A 139 14.29 -2.26 10.89
CA SER A 139 15.10 -3.37 10.42
C SER A 139 15.02 -4.58 11.35
N ASP A 140 15.02 -4.37 12.67
CA ASP A 140 14.88 -5.41 13.69
C ASP A 140 13.52 -6.08 13.60
N MET A 141 12.42 -5.31 13.53
CA MET A 141 11.09 -5.88 13.38
C MET A 141 10.94 -6.70 12.08
N LYS A 142 11.50 -6.21 10.96
CA LYS A 142 11.58 -6.97 9.70
C LYS A 142 12.40 -8.24 9.84
N SER A 143 13.54 -8.18 10.52
CA SER A 143 14.41 -9.33 10.76
C SER A 143 13.71 -10.39 11.61
N THR A 144 13.03 -9.99 12.71
CA THR A 144 12.23 -10.88 13.54
C THR A 144 11.13 -11.57 12.74
N TYR A 145 10.41 -10.81 11.91
CA TYR A 145 9.36 -11.35 11.04
C TYR A 145 9.93 -12.37 10.03
N SER A 146 10.98 -12.00 9.30
CA SER A 146 11.53 -12.85 8.22
C SER A 146 12.23 -14.10 8.74
N LYS A 147 12.78 -14.07 9.95
CA LYS A 147 13.46 -15.21 10.59
C LYS A 147 12.51 -16.07 11.44
N ALA A 148 11.24 -15.69 11.58
CA ALA A 148 10.29 -16.43 12.38
C ALA A 148 10.04 -17.82 11.79
N LYS A 149 10.12 -18.83 12.67
CA LYS A 149 9.89 -20.23 12.35
C LYS A 149 8.87 -20.81 13.33
N ILE A 150 8.12 -21.81 12.89
CA ILE A 150 7.19 -22.57 13.73
C ILE A 150 7.48 -24.06 13.65
N CYS A 151 7.05 -24.80 14.68
CA CYS A 151 7.08 -26.26 14.67
C CYS A 151 5.86 -26.84 13.93
N SER A 152 6.08 -27.94 13.21
CA SER A 152 5.02 -28.65 12.49
C SER A 152 3.95 -29.15 13.46
N PHE A 153 2.68 -29.08 13.03
CA PHE A 153 1.55 -29.65 13.75
C PHE A 153 1.67 -31.18 13.87
N GLN A 154 2.20 -31.84 12.84
CA GLN A 154 2.31 -33.30 12.76
C GLN A 154 3.56 -33.84 13.47
N ASP A 155 4.60 -33.02 13.60
CA ASP A 155 5.88 -33.38 14.23
C ASP A 155 6.45 -32.18 14.97
N SER A 156 6.30 -32.16 16.29
CA SER A 156 6.77 -31.07 17.15
C SER A 156 8.28 -30.92 17.20
N THR A 157 9.05 -31.90 16.69
CA THR A 157 10.52 -31.80 16.61
C THR A 157 10.99 -31.05 15.36
N LYS A 158 10.13 -30.94 14.34
CA LYS A 158 10.40 -30.21 13.10
C LYS A 158 10.02 -28.73 13.25
N CYS A 159 11.00 -27.89 13.60
CA CYS A 159 10.82 -26.45 13.88
C CYS A 159 11.48 -25.52 12.85
N ASP A 160 11.37 -25.87 11.58
CA ASP A 160 12.02 -25.20 10.46
C ASP A 160 11.06 -24.55 9.46
N LEU A 161 9.75 -24.55 9.73
CA LEU A 161 8.73 -24.00 8.81
C LEU A 161 8.76 -22.47 8.82
N ASN A 162 9.03 -21.86 7.66
CA ASN A 162 9.00 -20.40 7.46
C ASN A 162 7.67 -19.97 6.85
N LEU A 163 7.38 -18.67 6.87
CA LEU A 163 6.20 -18.13 6.19
C LEU A 163 6.17 -18.53 4.72
N GLU A 164 7.28 -18.30 4.02
CA GLU A 164 7.44 -18.60 2.60
C GLU A 164 8.58 -19.62 2.39
N PRO A 165 8.35 -20.73 1.65
CA PRO A 165 7.07 -21.17 1.10
C PRO A 165 6.22 -22.02 2.06
N GLU A 166 6.79 -22.62 3.11
CA GLU A 166 6.16 -23.76 3.81
C GLU A 166 4.78 -23.45 4.40
N ILE A 167 4.67 -22.41 5.22
CA ILE A 167 3.40 -22.04 5.87
C ILE A 167 2.39 -21.56 4.83
N THR A 168 2.81 -20.73 3.87
CA THR A 168 1.93 -20.24 2.80
C THR A 168 1.37 -21.38 1.95
N GLU A 169 2.14 -22.41 1.64
CA GLU A 169 1.65 -23.61 0.95
C GLU A 169 0.68 -24.41 1.83
N LEU A 170 0.99 -24.63 3.10
CA LEU A 170 0.09 -25.32 4.03
C LEU A 170 -1.27 -24.61 4.16
N LEU A 171 -1.27 -23.27 4.25
CA LEU A 171 -2.50 -22.48 4.30
C LEU A 171 -3.32 -22.59 3.00
N LYS A 172 -2.68 -22.78 1.84
CA LYS A 172 -3.37 -22.97 0.56
C LYS A 172 -4.05 -24.33 0.47
N VAL A 173 -3.37 -25.38 0.89
CA VAL A 173 -3.80 -26.77 0.60
C VAL A 173 -4.45 -27.49 1.78
N SER A 174 -4.05 -27.19 3.01
CA SER A 174 -4.60 -27.88 4.18
C SER A 174 -6.08 -27.56 4.35
N ARG A 175 -6.85 -28.58 4.68
CA ARG A 175 -8.27 -28.49 5.06
C ARG A 175 -8.50 -29.09 6.45
N ASN A 176 -7.46 -29.22 7.26
CA ASN A 176 -7.57 -29.60 8.67
C ASN A 176 -7.62 -28.32 9.53
N HIS A 177 -8.77 -28.03 10.13
CA HIS A 177 -8.94 -26.78 10.89
C HIS A 177 -8.01 -26.70 12.11
N GLU A 178 -7.66 -27.81 12.76
CA GLU A 178 -6.72 -27.79 13.90
C GLU A 178 -5.28 -27.52 13.47
N GLU A 179 -4.86 -28.04 12.31
CA GLU A 179 -3.56 -27.72 11.73
C GLU A 179 -3.47 -26.24 11.34
N LEU A 180 -4.50 -25.73 10.66
CA LEU A 180 -4.61 -24.30 10.31
C LEU A 180 -4.62 -23.42 11.55
N ARG A 181 -5.30 -23.86 12.62
CA ARG A 181 -5.38 -23.14 13.90
C ARG A 181 -4.02 -23.10 14.59
N HIS A 182 -3.30 -24.23 14.64
CA HIS A 182 -1.93 -24.32 15.15
C HIS A 182 -1.00 -23.36 14.42
N ILE A 183 -0.98 -23.42 13.09
CA ILE A 183 -0.16 -22.55 12.24
C ILE A 183 -0.45 -21.07 12.53
N TRP A 184 -1.73 -20.71 12.58
CA TRP A 184 -2.18 -19.33 12.82
C TRP A 184 -1.69 -18.79 14.16
N ILE A 185 -1.76 -19.60 15.22
CA ILE A 185 -1.35 -19.24 16.59
C ILE A 185 0.17 -19.14 16.67
N GLU A 186 0.89 -20.16 16.22
CA GLU A 186 2.34 -20.20 16.33
C GLU A 186 3.03 -19.12 15.50
N TRP A 187 2.48 -18.79 14.32
CA TRP A 187 2.99 -17.67 13.54
C TRP A 187 2.87 -16.36 14.30
N ARG A 188 1.72 -16.09 14.94
CA ARG A 188 1.49 -14.87 15.70
C ARG A 188 2.39 -14.73 16.92
N ARG A 189 2.58 -15.83 17.65
CA ARG A 189 3.50 -15.91 18.78
C ARG A 189 4.96 -15.68 18.34
N ASN A 190 5.37 -16.22 17.20
CA ASN A 190 6.76 -16.17 16.77
C ASN A 190 7.15 -14.93 15.95
N SER A 191 6.18 -14.16 15.46
CA SER A 191 6.39 -12.93 14.70
C SER A 191 5.91 -11.68 15.45
N GLY A 192 4.61 -11.58 15.73
CA GLY A 192 3.97 -10.35 16.20
C GLY A 192 4.23 -10.07 17.67
N GLU A 193 4.02 -11.06 18.54
CA GLU A 193 4.20 -10.91 20.00
C GLU A 193 5.61 -10.42 20.36
N LYS A 194 6.64 -10.93 19.66
CA LYS A 194 8.05 -10.59 19.90
C LYS A 194 8.42 -9.15 19.60
N VAL A 195 7.61 -8.41 18.83
CA VAL A 195 7.91 -7.03 18.43
C VAL A 195 7.03 -6.00 19.13
N LYS A 196 6.19 -6.39 20.10
CA LYS A 196 5.25 -5.46 20.77
C LYS A 196 5.96 -4.28 21.41
N GLU A 197 7.02 -4.50 22.19
CA GLU A 197 7.76 -3.41 22.86
C GLU A 197 8.48 -2.51 21.85
N THR A 198 9.16 -3.10 20.87
CA THR A 198 9.82 -2.38 19.79
C THR A 198 8.83 -1.51 18.99
N TYR A 199 7.60 -1.98 18.79
CA TYR A 199 6.56 -1.22 18.10
C TYR A 199 6.10 0.03 18.87
N LYS A 200 6.09 0.00 20.20
CA LYS A 200 5.76 1.19 21.02
C LYS A 200 6.79 2.31 20.81
N GLU A 201 8.06 1.95 20.74
CA GLU A 201 9.14 2.90 20.45
C GLU A 201 9.03 3.45 19.02
N TYR A 202 8.73 2.58 18.04
CA TYR A 202 8.43 2.99 16.66
C TYR A 202 7.33 4.04 16.60
N VAL A 203 6.18 3.82 17.25
CA VAL A 203 5.05 4.78 17.27
C VAL A 203 5.50 6.13 17.85
N THR A 204 6.29 6.09 18.93
CA THR A 204 6.82 7.29 19.58
C THR A 204 7.71 8.11 18.63
N LEU A 205 8.66 7.47 17.97
CA LEU A 205 9.58 8.13 17.04
C LEU A 205 8.86 8.64 15.77
N LYS A 206 7.87 7.89 15.26
CA LYS A 206 7.05 8.33 14.12
C LYS A 206 6.20 9.55 14.46
N ASN A 207 5.57 9.57 15.63
CA ASN A 207 4.82 10.75 16.10
C ASN A 207 5.74 11.95 16.38
N LYS A 208 6.95 11.71 16.88
CA LYS A 208 7.97 12.76 17.01
C LYS A 208 8.33 13.35 15.65
N ALA A 209 8.57 12.51 14.64
CA ALA A 209 8.85 12.96 13.28
C ALA A 209 7.70 13.78 12.70
N ALA A 210 6.44 13.35 12.90
CA ALA A 210 5.27 14.08 12.42
C ALA A 210 5.15 15.48 13.04
N LYS A 211 5.36 15.60 14.36
CA LYS A 211 5.36 16.90 15.07
C LYS A 211 6.45 17.84 14.56
N LEU A 212 7.62 17.31 14.21
CA LEU A 212 8.70 18.10 13.60
C LEU A 212 8.41 18.55 12.16
N ASN A 213 7.37 18.00 11.53
CA ASN A 213 6.85 18.42 10.21
C ASN A 213 5.56 19.25 10.33
N ASP A 214 5.23 19.77 11.51
CA ASP A 214 4.00 20.53 11.79
C ASP A 214 2.69 19.74 11.63
N TYR A 215 2.74 18.41 11.78
CA TYR A 215 1.54 17.55 11.86
C TYR A 215 1.28 17.14 13.32
N ALA A 216 0.00 16.93 13.67
CA ALA A 216 -0.39 16.51 15.03
C ALA A 216 0.23 15.15 15.43
N ASP A 217 0.24 14.21 14.48
CA ASP A 217 0.69 12.84 14.64
C ASP A 217 1.02 12.23 13.26
N ASN A 218 1.53 10.99 13.26
CA ASN A 218 1.93 10.32 12.03
C ASN A 218 0.74 9.91 11.14
N ALA A 219 -0.49 9.79 11.67
CA ALA A 219 -1.66 9.57 10.84
C ALA A 219 -1.94 10.79 9.97
N ALA A 220 -1.91 11.99 10.55
CA ALA A 220 -2.06 13.24 9.81
C ALA A 220 -0.95 13.41 8.75
N LEU A 221 0.31 13.07 9.08
CA LEU A 221 1.41 13.09 8.12
C LEU A 221 1.19 12.15 6.93
N TRP A 222 0.68 10.93 7.16
CA TRP A 222 0.38 9.99 6.08
C TRP A 222 -0.81 10.44 5.22
N LEU A 223 -1.86 10.93 5.86
CA LEU A 223 -3.06 11.41 5.19
C LEU A 223 -2.78 12.66 4.34
N GLY A 224 -1.77 13.46 4.71
CA GLY A 224 -1.29 14.58 3.89
C GLY A 224 -0.89 14.19 2.47
N ASN A 225 -0.52 12.93 2.19
CA ASN A 225 -0.23 12.44 0.84
C ASN A 225 -1.43 12.53 -0.11
N TYR A 226 -2.65 12.49 0.44
CA TYR A 226 -3.88 12.54 -0.34
C TYR A 226 -4.36 13.97 -0.58
N GLU A 227 -3.76 15.00 0.04
CA GLU A 227 -4.10 16.42 -0.18
C GLU A 227 -5.63 16.71 -0.09
N THR A 228 -6.34 15.98 0.77
CA THR A 228 -7.80 16.03 0.92
C THR A 228 -8.15 16.05 2.41
N GLU A 229 -8.85 17.09 2.87
CA GLU A 229 -9.16 17.29 4.30
C GLU A 229 -10.16 16.26 4.84
N ASP A 230 -11.18 15.91 4.05
CA ASP A 230 -12.25 14.95 4.38
C ASP A 230 -11.91 13.51 3.94
N PHE A 231 -10.63 13.18 3.73
CA PHE A 231 -10.22 11.90 3.16
C PHE A 231 -10.77 10.68 3.93
N ARG A 232 -10.77 10.74 5.26
CA ARG A 232 -11.32 9.64 6.09
C ARG A 232 -12.81 9.41 5.86
N ASP A 233 -13.57 10.49 5.71
CA ASP A 233 -15.00 10.43 5.44
C ASP A 233 -15.25 9.87 4.05
N GLN A 234 -14.44 10.23 3.06
CA GLN A 234 -14.51 9.65 1.71
C GLN A 234 -14.23 8.14 1.73
N ILE A 235 -13.18 7.68 2.43
CA ILE A 235 -12.91 6.24 2.58
C ILE A 235 -14.07 5.52 3.30
N SER A 236 -14.62 6.13 4.34
CA SER A 236 -15.79 5.57 5.04
C SER A 236 -17.01 5.44 4.12
N ALA A 237 -17.30 6.48 3.32
CA ALA A 237 -18.38 6.46 2.35
C ALA A 237 -18.19 5.38 1.27
N LEU A 238 -16.96 5.20 0.77
CA LEU A 238 -16.63 4.11 -0.15
C LEU A 238 -16.89 2.74 0.47
N TRP A 239 -16.47 2.53 1.73
CA TRP A 239 -16.76 1.29 2.44
C TRP A 239 -18.26 1.03 2.58
N VAL A 240 -19.06 2.05 2.89
CA VAL A 240 -20.53 1.93 2.96
C VAL A 240 -21.12 1.48 1.62
N GLN A 241 -20.64 2.00 0.49
CA GLN A 241 -21.07 1.57 -0.84
C GLN A 241 -20.70 0.11 -1.16
N LEU A 242 -19.55 -0.36 -0.65
CA LEU A 242 -19.01 -1.69 -0.92
C LEU A 242 -19.57 -2.78 0.02
N LYS A 243 -19.95 -2.40 1.24
CA LYS A 243 -20.40 -3.31 2.30
C LYS A 243 -21.51 -4.28 1.86
N PRO A 244 -22.56 -3.89 1.12
CA PRO A 244 -23.61 -4.83 0.72
C PRO A 244 -23.09 -6.01 -0.13
N LEU A 245 -22.24 -5.73 -1.12
CA LEU A 245 -21.60 -6.77 -1.94
C LEU A 245 -20.70 -7.67 -1.08
N TYR A 246 -19.90 -7.07 -0.19
CA TYR A 246 -19.04 -7.84 0.72
C TYR A 246 -19.85 -8.78 1.63
N GLN A 247 -20.97 -8.32 2.19
CA GLN A 247 -21.80 -9.13 3.08
C GLN A 247 -22.46 -10.32 2.37
N GLN A 248 -22.81 -10.17 1.09
CA GLN A 248 -23.30 -11.28 0.26
C GLN A 248 -22.20 -12.33 0.03
N LEU A 249 -20.99 -11.87 -0.31
CA LEU A 249 -19.83 -12.74 -0.47
C LEU A 249 -19.47 -13.46 0.83
N HIS A 250 -19.43 -12.74 1.95
CA HIS A 250 -19.15 -13.27 3.29
C HIS A 250 -20.14 -14.36 3.69
N ALA A 251 -21.44 -14.13 3.54
CA ALA A 251 -22.48 -15.10 3.89
C ALA A 251 -22.34 -16.41 3.09
N TYR A 252 -22.10 -16.29 1.78
CA TYR A 252 -21.88 -17.44 0.90
C TYR A 252 -20.63 -18.25 1.30
N VAL A 253 -19.52 -17.56 1.57
CA VAL A 253 -18.26 -18.20 2.02
C VAL A 253 -18.44 -18.85 3.39
N ARG A 254 -19.11 -18.17 4.34
CA ARG A 254 -19.39 -18.72 5.68
C ARG A 254 -20.22 -20.00 5.59
N ARG A 255 -21.24 -20.05 4.73
CA ARG A 255 -22.04 -21.25 4.48
C ARG A 255 -21.17 -22.42 4.03
N HIS A 256 -20.32 -22.22 3.03
CA HIS A 256 -19.48 -23.30 2.50
C HIS A 256 -18.41 -23.76 3.48
N LEU A 257 -17.83 -22.84 4.25
CA LEU A 257 -16.95 -23.21 5.35
C LEU A 257 -17.69 -24.04 6.41
N ARG A 258 -18.92 -23.67 6.74
CA ARG A 258 -19.78 -24.42 7.68
C ARG A 258 -20.16 -25.80 7.17
N LEU A 259 -20.49 -25.94 5.89
CA LEU A 259 -20.73 -27.24 5.26
C LEU A 259 -19.49 -28.14 5.31
N LYS A 260 -18.28 -27.56 5.22
CA LYS A 260 -17.02 -28.31 5.23
C LYS A 260 -16.51 -28.66 6.62
N TYR A 261 -16.61 -27.73 7.57
CA TYR A 261 -16.01 -27.84 8.91
C TYR A 261 -17.01 -28.11 10.04
N GLY A 262 -18.31 -27.98 9.77
CA GLY A 262 -19.38 -28.17 10.74
C GLY A 262 -19.75 -26.91 11.55
N GLU A 263 -20.95 -26.95 12.13
CA GLU A 263 -21.57 -25.85 12.89
C GLU A 263 -20.83 -25.51 14.20
N GLU A 264 -20.04 -26.45 14.73
CA GLU A 264 -19.21 -26.20 15.91
C GLU A 264 -18.00 -25.33 15.61
N VAL A 265 -17.48 -25.41 14.39
CA VAL A 265 -16.32 -24.63 13.95
C VAL A 265 -16.76 -23.30 13.34
N VAL A 266 -17.82 -23.30 12.53
CA VAL A 266 -18.30 -22.10 11.83
C VAL A 266 -19.79 -21.90 12.11
N LYS A 267 -20.13 -20.90 12.91
CA LYS A 267 -21.52 -20.61 13.27
C LYS A 267 -22.30 -20.02 12.09
N ALA A 268 -23.56 -20.42 11.91
CA ALA A 268 -24.39 -19.93 10.80
C ALA A 268 -24.60 -18.41 10.76
N LYS A 269 -24.54 -17.73 11.92
CA LYS A 269 -24.75 -16.29 12.04
C LYS A 269 -23.54 -15.52 12.56
N GLY A 270 -22.47 -16.21 12.97
CA GLY A 270 -21.31 -15.57 13.59
C GLY A 270 -20.29 -15.05 12.57
N PRO A 271 -19.20 -14.45 13.06
CA PRO A 271 -18.01 -14.16 12.26
C PRO A 271 -17.33 -15.44 11.74
N ILE A 272 -16.53 -15.34 10.68
CA ILE A 272 -15.75 -16.47 10.15
C ILE A 272 -14.44 -16.60 10.94
N PRO A 273 -14.06 -17.79 11.43
CA PRO A 273 -12.74 -18.00 12.04
C PRO A 273 -11.61 -17.71 11.04
N ALA A 274 -10.75 -16.73 11.35
CA ALA A 274 -9.78 -16.16 10.41
C ALA A 274 -8.77 -17.17 9.82
N HIS A 275 -8.46 -18.25 10.55
CA HIS A 275 -7.55 -19.31 10.10
C HIS A 275 -8.07 -20.17 8.93
N LEU A 276 -9.36 -20.10 8.59
CA LEU A 276 -9.97 -20.95 7.57
C LEU A 276 -9.94 -20.32 6.16
N LEU A 277 -9.43 -19.10 6.03
CA LEU A 277 -9.60 -18.29 4.82
C LEU A 277 -8.45 -18.44 3.81
N GLY A 278 -7.69 -19.54 3.89
CA GLY A 278 -6.63 -19.88 2.94
C GLY A 278 -5.42 -18.94 2.94
N ASN A 279 -5.35 -18.02 3.89
CA ASN A 279 -4.34 -16.98 3.99
C ASN A 279 -4.06 -16.64 5.45
N MET A 280 -2.80 -16.37 5.81
CA MET A 280 -2.36 -16.14 7.19
C MET A 280 -3.13 -15.01 7.90
N TRP A 281 -3.59 -14.03 7.14
CA TRP A 281 -4.26 -12.82 7.62
C TRP A 281 -5.73 -12.73 7.23
N ALA A 282 -6.25 -13.73 6.52
CA ALA A 282 -7.58 -13.67 5.89
C ALA A 282 -7.76 -12.46 4.95
N GLN A 283 -6.69 -11.88 4.42
CA GLN A 283 -6.78 -10.69 3.55
C GLN A 283 -7.32 -11.01 2.15
N THR A 284 -7.13 -12.24 1.67
CA THR A 284 -7.66 -12.73 0.41
C THR A 284 -8.04 -14.20 0.59
N TRP A 285 -9.13 -14.61 -0.07
CA TRP A 285 -9.79 -15.89 0.13
C TRP A 285 -9.72 -16.78 -1.11
N GLY A 286 -8.94 -16.41 -2.13
CA GLY A 286 -8.85 -17.16 -3.38
C GLY A 286 -8.35 -18.60 -3.22
N ASN A 287 -7.57 -18.90 -2.18
CA ASN A 287 -6.95 -20.21 -1.97
C ASN A 287 -7.93 -21.30 -1.47
N ILE A 288 -9.17 -20.93 -1.11
CA ILE A 288 -10.22 -21.87 -0.67
C ILE A 288 -11.34 -22.03 -1.71
N VAL A 289 -11.14 -21.51 -2.92
CA VAL A 289 -12.16 -21.50 -3.97
C VAL A 289 -12.59 -22.92 -4.38
N ASP A 290 -11.70 -23.91 -4.25
CA ASP A 290 -11.85 -25.30 -4.71
C ASP A 290 -13.14 -25.99 -4.26
N PHE A 291 -13.62 -25.72 -3.04
CA PHE A 291 -14.82 -26.37 -2.50
C PHE A 291 -16.05 -25.47 -2.43
N MET A 292 -15.98 -24.27 -3.00
CA MET A 292 -17.07 -23.29 -2.94
C MET A 292 -17.35 -22.61 -4.29
N LEU A 293 -16.77 -23.12 -5.38
CA LEU A 293 -17.10 -22.69 -6.73
C LEU A 293 -18.63 -22.75 -6.94
N PRO A 294 -19.26 -21.65 -7.38
CA PRO A 294 -20.67 -21.60 -7.76
C PRO A 294 -21.10 -22.76 -8.66
N TYR A 295 -20.28 -23.07 -9.67
CA TYR A 295 -20.52 -24.13 -10.66
C TYR A 295 -19.29 -25.05 -10.77
N PRO A 296 -19.15 -26.08 -9.91
CA PRO A 296 -17.95 -26.93 -9.86
C PRO A 296 -17.67 -27.72 -11.15
N GLU A 297 -18.72 -28.07 -11.89
CA GLU A 297 -18.63 -28.81 -13.16
C GLU A 297 -18.13 -27.95 -14.33
N ARG A 298 -18.01 -26.63 -14.13
CA ARG A 298 -17.47 -25.70 -15.13
C ARG A 298 -16.04 -25.36 -14.77
N GLN A 299 -15.12 -25.79 -15.62
CA GLN A 299 -13.68 -25.60 -15.41
C GLN A 299 -13.38 -24.11 -15.23
N SER A 300 -12.67 -23.79 -14.15
CA SER A 300 -12.14 -22.45 -13.91
C SER A 300 -11.26 -22.04 -15.09
N THR A 301 -11.24 -20.74 -15.41
CA THR A 301 -10.35 -20.15 -16.43
C THR A 301 -8.87 -20.14 -16.00
N ASP A 302 -8.44 -21.09 -15.16
CA ASP A 302 -7.04 -21.21 -14.74
C ASP A 302 -6.18 -21.65 -15.92
N VAL A 303 -5.38 -20.73 -16.44
CA VAL A 303 -4.51 -20.97 -17.59
C VAL A 303 -3.17 -21.58 -17.20
N THR A 304 -2.91 -21.84 -15.92
CA THR A 304 -1.64 -22.42 -15.43
C THR A 304 -1.26 -23.72 -16.16
N PRO A 305 -2.16 -24.73 -16.34
CA PRO A 305 -1.82 -25.93 -17.08
C PRO A 305 -1.43 -25.65 -18.54
N ASN A 306 -2.11 -24.69 -19.19
CA ASN A 306 -1.82 -24.30 -20.57
C ASN A 306 -0.48 -23.56 -20.67
N MET A 307 -0.16 -22.68 -19.72
CA MET A 307 1.15 -22.02 -19.62
C MET A 307 2.28 -23.05 -19.50
N ILE A 308 2.13 -24.05 -18.63
CA ILE A 308 3.11 -25.14 -18.46
C ILE A 308 3.23 -25.96 -19.75
N LYS A 309 2.11 -26.38 -20.34
CA LYS A 309 2.07 -27.14 -21.60
C LYS A 309 2.74 -26.40 -22.76
N GLN A 310 2.61 -25.07 -22.80
CA GLN A 310 3.20 -24.20 -23.82
C GLN A 310 4.63 -23.74 -23.49
N GLY A 311 5.25 -24.28 -22.44
CA GLY A 311 6.64 -24.00 -22.07
C GLY A 311 6.86 -22.55 -21.65
N TYR A 312 5.93 -21.94 -20.90
CA TYR A 312 6.14 -20.60 -20.35
C TYR A 312 7.30 -20.57 -19.36
N THR A 313 8.03 -19.46 -19.41
CA THR A 313 9.07 -19.11 -18.43
C THR A 313 8.70 -17.75 -17.81
N PRO A 314 9.24 -17.42 -16.63
CA PRO A 314 9.12 -16.07 -16.07
C PRO A 314 9.49 -14.96 -17.07
N LEU A 315 10.60 -15.10 -17.80
CA LEU A 315 10.95 -14.14 -18.86
C LEU A 315 9.85 -14.00 -19.92
N LYS A 316 9.24 -15.10 -20.37
CA LYS A 316 8.12 -15.06 -21.33
C LYS A 316 6.90 -14.35 -20.75
N MET A 317 6.60 -14.52 -19.47
CA MET A 317 5.50 -13.83 -18.78
C MET A 317 5.72 -12.31 -18.76
N PHE A 318 6.93 -11.85 -18.46
CA PHE A 318 7.27 -10.42 -18.51
C PHE A 318 7.30 -9.87 -19.94
N LYS A 319 7.74 -10.65 -20.93
CA LYS A 319 7.68 -10.26 -22.34
C LYS A 319 6.26 -10.16 -22.89
N LEU A 320 5.36 -11.03 -22.44
CA LEU A 320 3.94 -10.91 -22.73
C LEU A 320 3.35 -9.63 -22.12
N SER A 321 3.74 -9.30 -20.89
CA SER A 321 3.35 -8.04 -20.24
C SER A 321 3.88 -6.81 -20.99
N GLU A 322 5.16 -6.81 -21.42
CA GLU A 322 5.73 -5.74 -22.28
C GLU A 322 4.93 -5.58 -23.58
N GLU A 323 4.56 -6.69 -24.23
CA GLU A 323 3.77 -6.67 -25.47
C GLU A 323 2.40 -6.03 -25.25
N PHE A 324 1.74 -6.32 -24.12
CA PHE A 324 0.48 -5.65 -23.75
C PHE A 324 0.66 -4.13 -23.69
N PHE A 325 1.67 -3.62 -22.97
CA PHE A 325 1.94 -2.17 -22.88
C PHE A 325 2.27 -1.55 -24.24
N VAL A 326 3.12 -2.20 -25.04
CA VAL A 326 3.46 -1.72 -26.39
C VAL A 326 2.22 -1.69 -27.29
N SER A 327 1.31 -2.66 -27.17
CA SER A 327 0.04 -2.68 -27.93
C SER A 327 -0.83 -1.45 -27.66
N LEU A 328 -0.69 -0.86 -26.47
CA LEU A 328 -1.38 0.36 -26.05
C LEU A 328 -0.68 1.64 -26.51
N ASN A 329 0.39 1.57 -27.31
CA ASN A 329 1.23 2.72 -27.63
C ASN A 329 1.94 3.32 -26.39
N LEU A 330 2.25 2.49 -25.39
CA LEU A 330 3.09 2.83 -24.26
C LEU A 330 4.54 2.37 -24.49
N SER A 331 5.45 2.76 -23.60
CA SER A 331 6.88 2.50 -23.76
C SER A 331 7.23 1.01 -23.62
N ALA A 332 8.07 0.51 -24.52
CA ALA A 332 8.78 -0.75 -24.27
C ALA A 332 9.74 -0.62 -23.07
N MET A 333 10.11 -1.74 -22.45
CA MET A 333 11.07 -1.72 -21.36
C MET A 333 12.49 -1.45 -21.89
N PRO A 334 13.30 -0.64 -21.19
CA PRO A 334 14.68 -0.39 -21.60
C PRO A 334 15.52 -1.66 -21.49
N GLU A 335 16.63 -1.75 -22.24
CA GLU A 335 17.54 -2.91 -22.18
C GLU A 335 18.06 -3.18 -20.76
N SER A 336 18.41 -2.10 -20.03
CA SER A 336 18.85 -2.15 -18.64
C SER A 336 17.86 -2.84 -17.71
N PHE A 337 16.54 -2.78 -17.99
CA PHE A 337 15.52 -3.46 -17.21
C PHE A 337 15.71 -4.98 -17.30
N TRP A 338 15.93 -5.51 -18.50
CA TRP A 338 16.09 -6.94 -18.73
C TRP A 338 17.42 -7.47 -18.17
N GLU A 339 18.48 -6.67 -18.26
CA GLU A 339 19.81 -7.04 -17.77
C GLU A 339 19.90 -7.07 -16.24
N LYS A 340 19.22 -6.13 -15.56
CA LYS A 340 19.44 -5.87 -14.13
C LYS A 340 18.30 -6.34 -13.22
N SER A 341 17.13 -6.65 -13.77
CA SER A 341 16.00 -7.17 -12.98
C SER A 341 16.25 -8.59 -12.51
N ILE A 342 15.65 -8.95 -11.38
CA ILE A 342 15.62 -10.32 -10.85
C ILE A 342 14.19 -10.82 -11.07
N LEU A 343 13.97 -11.50 -12.19
CA LEU A 343 12.65 -12.01 -12.58
C LEU A 343 12.41 -13.45 -12.09
N GLU A 344 13.44 -14.10 -11.54
CA GLU A 344 13.42 -15.45 -11.00
C GLU A 344 14.26 -15.52 -9.73
N LYS A 345 13.96 -16.45 -8.82
CA LYS A 345 14.77 -16.63 -7.60
C LYS A 345 16.17 -17.15 -7.98
N PRO A 346 17.27 -16.46 -7.59
CA PRO A 346 18.62 -16.97 -7.80
C PRO A 346 18.84 -18.32 -7.11
N THR A 347 19.62 -19.19 -7.74
CA THR A 347 19.91 -20.56 -7.27
C THR A 347 21.27 -20.70 -6.59
N ASP A 348 21.97 -19.57 -6.36
CA ASP A 348 23.30 -19.51 -5.76
C ASP A 348 23.31 -19.49 -4.22
N GLY A 349 22.15 -19.72 -3.60
CA GLY A 349 22.01 -19.84 -2.15
C GLY A 349 21.96 -18.52 -1.39
N ARG A 350 21.90 -17.37 -2.08
CA ARG A 350 21.74 -16.07 -1.40
C ARG A 350 20.36 -15.92 -0.76
N ASP A 351 20.32 -15.26 0.39
CA ASP A 351 19.06 -14.80 0.98
C ASP A 351 18.60 -13.52 0.31
N MET A 352 17.30 -13.42 -0.01
CA MET A 352 16.71 -12.22 -0.62
C MET A 352 15.25 -12.05 -0.22
N VAL A 353 14.73 -10.84 -0.37
CA VAL A 353 13.31 -10.57 -0.21
C VAL A 353 12.57 -11.02 -1.46
N CYS A 354 11.82 -12.13 -1.40
CA CYS A 354 11.09 -12.65 -2.57
C CYS A 354 9.79 -11.91 -2.91
N HIS A 355 9.25 -11.09 -2.00
CA HIS A 355 8.07 -10.28 -2.28
C HIS A 355 8.31 -9.40 -3.52
N ALA A 356 7.37 -9.45 -4.47
CA ALA A 356 7.43 -8.68 -5.72
C ALA A 356 7.55 -7.18 -5.44
N SER A 357 8.32 -6.48 -6.27
CA SER A 357 8.53 -5.03 -6.14
C SER A 357 9.16 -4.46 -7.41
N ALA A 358 8.68 -3.31 -7.84
CA ALA A 358 9.28 -2.47 -8.88
C ALA A 358 10.09 -1.31 -8.27
N TRP A 359 11.21 -0.97 -8.92
CA TRP A 359 12.20 -0.02 -8.42
C TRP A 359 12.53 1.04 -9.47
N ASP A 360 12.52 2.30 -9.04
CA ASP A 360 13.05 3.46 -9.76
C ASP A 360 14.37 3.90 -9.08
N PHE A 361 15.44 4.03 -9.85
CA PHE A 361 16.76 4.40 -9.37
C PHE A 361 17.04 5.91 -9.47
N CYS A 362 16.03 6.75 -9.71
CA CYS A 362 16.13 8.22 -9.66
C CYS A 362 17.12 8.84 -10.66
N ASP A 363 17.58 8.09 -11.66
CA ASP A 363 18.49 8.57 -12.71
C ASP A 363 17.80 8.70 -14.08
N SER A 364 16.47 8.55 -14.11
CA SER A 364 15.62 8.61 -15.31
C SER A 364 15.89 7.52 -16.36
N MET A 365 16.70 6.51 -16.05
CA MET A 365 17.10 5.45 -16.99
C MET A 365 16.96 4.04 -16.43
N ASP A 366 17.33 3.83 -15.17
CA ASP A 366 17.39 2.51 -14.54
C ASP A 366 16.11 2.24 -13.74
N VAL A 367 15.36 1.25 -14.23
CA VAL A 367 14.15 0.72 -13.60
C VAL A 367 14.25 -0.79 -13.58
N ARG A 368 13.79 -1.43 -12.49
CA ARG A 368 13.95 -2.87 -12.30
C ARG A 368 12.76 -3.49 -11.59
N ILE A 369 12.57 -4.79 -11.79
CA ILE A 369 11.68 -5.63 -10.98
C ILE A 369 12.48 -6.68 -10.22
N LYS A 370 12.07 -6.95 -8.99
CA LYS A 370 12.56 -8.06 -8.17
C LYS A 370 11.37 -8.93 -7.74
N GLN A 371 11.19 -10.06 -8.39
CA GLN A 371 10.12 -11.03 -8.15
C GLN A 371 10.65 -12.46 -8.26
N CYS A 372 10.36 -13.31 -7.25
CA CYS A 372 10.64 -14.74 -7.31
C CYS A 372 9.53 -15.48 -8.08
N THR A 373 9.45 -15.23 -9.39
CA THR A 373 8.33 -15.65 -10.25
C THR A 373 8.26 -17.16 -10.43
N VAL A 374 7.05 -17.71 -10.35
CA VAL A 374 6.71 -19.10 -10.69
C VAL A 374 5.71 -19.10 -11.85
N VAL A 375 5.79 -20.12 -12.72
CA VAL A 375 4.91 -20.24 -13.89
C VAL A 375 3.50 -20.65 -13.47
N ASN A 376 2.63 -19.67 -13.25
CA ASN A 376 1.20 -19.83 -13.01
C ASN A 376 0.44 -18.52 -13.32
N GLN A 377 -0.89 -18.58 -13.38
CA GLN A 377 -1.70 -17.40 -13.70
C GLN A 377 -1.60 -16.28 -12.66
N LYS A 378 -1.47 -16.62 -11.37
CA LYS A 378 -1.33 -15.61 -10.30
C LYS A 378 -0.08 -14.76 -10.50
N ASP A 379 1.04 -15.38 -10.80
CA ASP A 379 2.32 -14.69 -11.02
C ASP A 379 2.36 -14.01 -12.39
N LEU A 380 1.56 -14.47 -13.37
CA LEU A 380 1.34 -13.74 -14.63
C LEU A 380 0.62 -12.41 -14.35
N ASN A 381 -0.41 -12.42 -13.51
CA ASN A 381 -1.10 -11.21 -13.08
C ASN A 381 -0.17 -10.30 -12.27
N THR A 382 0.65 -10.88 -11.37
CA THR A 382 1.67 -10.13 -10.62
C THR A 382 2.70 -9.48 -11.56
N ALA A 383 3.14 -10.18 -12.61
CA ALA A 383 4.07 -9.62 -13.59
C ALA A 383 3.47 -8.40 -14.32
N HIS A 384 2.16 -8.41 -14.62
CA HIS A 384 1.47 -7.23 -15.18
C HIS A 384 1.35 -6.10 -14.16
N HIS A 385 1.07 -6.42 -12.90
CA HIS A 385 1.03 -5.44 -11.81
C HIS A 385 2.36 -4.69 -11.67
N GLU A 386 3.46 -5.42 -11.52
CA GLU A 386 4.79 -4.82 -11.32
C GLU A 386 5.27 -4.07 -12.58
N MET A 387 4.95 -4.58 -13.77
CA MET A 387 5.24 -3.86 -15.02
C MET A 387 4.42 -2.58 -15.17
N GLY A 388 3.21 -2.51 -14.60
CA GLY A 388 2.45 -1.26 -14.52
C GLY A 388 3.15 -0.19 -13.68
N HIS A 389 3.82 -0.58 -12.59
CA HIS A 389 4.68 0.35 -11.84
C HIS A 389 5.86 0.84 -12.67
N VAL A 390 6.56 -0.07 -13.36
CA VAL A 390 7.68 0.30 -14.25
C VAL A 390 7.19 1.23 -15.35
N GLN A 391 6.03 0.96 -15.93
CA GLN A 391 5.43 1.82 -16.94
C GLN A 391 5.14 3.22 -16.40
N TYR A 392 4.66 3.34 -15.16
CA TYR A 392 4.48 4.64 -14.50
C TYR A 392 5.82 5.37 -14.36
N PHE A 393 6.87 4.69 -13.89
CA PHE A 393 8.23 5.26 -13.78
C PHE A 393 8.71 5.83 -15.11
N LEU A 394 8.53 5.07 -16.19
CA LEU A 394 8.95 5.46 -17.54
C LEU A 394 8.17 6.69 -18.05
N GLN A 395 6.91 6.85 -17.68
CA GLN A 395 6.07 7.96 -18.16
C GLN A 395 6.43 9.30 -17.48
N TYR A 396 6.66 9.32 -16.17
CA TYR A 396 6.98 10.56 -15.46
C TYR A 396 8.48 10.86 -15.35
N LYS A 397 9.39 10.04 -15.91
CA LYS A 397 10.84 10.20 -15.75
C LYS A 397 11.41 11.58 -16.13
N HIS A 398 10.69 12.32 -16.99
CA HIS A 398 11.05 13.67 -17.41
C HIS A 398 10.71 14.76 -16.38
N GLN A 399 9.88 14.43 -15.39
CA GLN A 399 9.47 15.33 -14.32
C GLN A 399 10.64 15.58 -13.34
N PRO A 400 10.64 16.72 -12.61
CA PRO A 400 11.49 16.92 -11.44
C PRO A 400 11.35 15.77 -10.43
N ASN A 401 12.41 15.42 -9.71
CA ASN A 401 12.45 14.25 -8.82
C ASN A 401 11.31 14.23 -7.79
N ILE A 402 10.89 15.40 -7.29
CA ILE A 402 9.77 15.50 -6.34
C ILE A 402 8.43 15.07 -6.93
N PHE A 403 8.26 15.16 -8.24
CA PHE A 403 7.03 14.79 -8.96
C PHE A 403 7.09 13.39 -9.58
N GLN A 404 8.24 12.69 -9.50
CA GLN A 404 8.42 11.32 -9.99
C GLN A 404 7.79 10.29 -9.04
N ARG A 405 6.47 10.41 -8.85
CA ARG A 405 5.61 9.56 -8.01
C ARG A 405 4.21 9.55 -8.61
N GLY A 406 3.38 8.59 -8.20
CA GLY A 406 1.96 8.63 -8.53
C GLY A 406 1.26 9.85 -7.93
N ALA A 407 0.17 10.31 -8.55
CA ALA A 407 -0.59 11.48 -8.11
C ALA A 407 -0.98 11.44 -6.62
N ASN A 408 -1.32 10.24 -6.13
CA ASN A 408 -1.21 9.86 -4.73
C ASN A 408 -0.76 8.39 -4.64
N SER A 409 -0.52 7.88 -3.42
CA SER A 409 -0.02 6.50 -3.25
C SER A 409 -0.96 5.40 -3.79
N GLY A 410 -2.27 5.62 -3.85
CA GLY A 410 -3.23 4.66 -4.40
C GLY A 410 -3.24 4.59 -5.93
N PHE A 411 -2.89 5.68 -6.62
CA PHE A 411 -2.77 5.69 -8.10
C PHE A 411 -1.69 4.74 -8.59
N HIS A 412 -0.56 4.69 -7.87
CA HIS A 412 0.56 3.85 -8.27
C HIS A 412 0.18 2.36 -8.28
N GLU A 413 -0.52 1.94 -7.22
CA GLU A 413 -1.07 0.60 -7.03
C GLU A 413 -2.19 0.29 -8.04
N ALA A 414 -3.07 1.27 -8.32
CA ALA A 414 -4.18 1.09 -9.26
C ALA A 414 -3.73 0.90 -10.70
N VAL A 415 -2.67 1.59 -11.10
CA VAL A 415 -2.07 1.45 -12.44
C VAL A 415 -1.44 0.07 -12.61
N GLY A 416 -0.86 -0.52 -11.57
CA GLY A 416 -0.43 -1.92 -11.64
C GLY A 416 -1.62 -2.86 -11.92
N ASP A 417 -2.70 -2.69 -11.15
CA ASP A 417 -3.83 -3.61 -11.20
C ASP A 417 -4.76 -3.45 -12.42
N VAL A 418 -4.91 -2.25 -12.98
CA VAL A 418 -5.91 -1.99 -14.03
C VAL A 418 -5.68 -2.82 -15.29
N LEU A 419 -4.41 -3.12 -15.61
CA LEU A 419 -4.08 -3.97 -16.77
C LEU A 419 -4.41 -5.43 -16.48
N ALA A 420 -4.18 -5.89 -15.25
CA ALA A 420 -4.48 -7.25 -14.85
C ALA A 420 -5.99 -7.57 -14.96
N LEU A 421 -6.87 -6.57 -14.87
CA LEU A 421 -8.31 -6.73 -15.12
C LEU A 421 -8.59 -7.14 -16.58
N SER A 422 -7.98 -6.48 -17.55
CA SER A 422 -8.11 -6.84 -18.98
C SER A 422 -7.45 -8.19 -19.29
N VAL A 423 -6.23 -8.41 -18.78
CA VAL A 423 -5.43 -9.61 -19.02
C VAL A 423 -6.09 -10.87 -18.48
N SER A 424 -6.83 -10.75 -17.38
CA SER A 424 -7.52 -11.89 -16.76
C SER A 424 -8.82 -12.27 -17.48
N THR A 425 -9.29 -11.49 -18.46
CA THR A 425 -10.56 -11.81 -19.15
C THR A 425 -10.42 -13.04 -20.05
N PRO A 426 -11.47 -13.87 -20.17
CA PRO A 426 -11.48 -14.97 -21.15
C PRO A 426 -11.21 -14.49 -22.57
N LYS A 427 -11.70 -13.29 -22.92
CA LYS A 427 -11.44 -12.63 -24.21
C LYS A 427 -9.94 -12.44 -24.47
N HIS A 428 -9.21 -11.87 -23.51
CA HIS A 428 -7.78 -11.67 -23.64
C HIS A 428 -7.01 -12.98 -23.67
N LEU A 429 -7.31 -13.90 -22.76
CA LEU A 429 -6.65 -15.20 -22.66
C LEU A 429 -6.80 -16.03 -23.95
N ARG A 430 -7.93 -15.92 -24.65
CA ARG A 430 -8.12 -16.48 -26.01
C ARG A 430 -7.22 -15.78 -27.04
N ALA A 431 -7.18 -14.44 -27.03
CA ALA A 431 -6.37 -13.66 -27.96
C ALA A 431 -4.86 -13.98 -27.88
N ILE A 432 -4.36 -14.36 -26.71
CA ILE A 432 -2.97 -14.77 -26.49
C ILE A 432 -2.75 -16.29 -26.54
N GLY A 433 -3.78 -17.06 -26.90
CA GLY A 433 -3.70 -18.52 -27.09
C GLY A 433 -3.60 -19.33 -25.80
N LEU A 434 -3.97 -18.76 -24.65
CA LEU A 434 -4.02 -19.48 -23.36
C LEU A 434 -5.39 -20.13 -23.08
N LEU A 435 -6.44 -19.78 -23.82
CA LEU A 435 -7.76 -20.44 -23.82
C LEU A 435 -8.21 -20.76 -25.25
N GLU A 436 -9.00 -21.82 -25.43
CA GLU A 436 -9.58 -22.24 -26.72
C GLU A 436 -10.88 -21.46 -27.05
N GLU A 437 -11.27 -21.41 -28.33
CA GLU A 437 -12.54 -20.77 -28.77
C GLU A 437 -13.77 -21.65 -28.44
N SER A 438 -14.89 -21.04 -28.05
CA SER A 438 -16.18 -21.73 -27.84
C SER A 438 -16.98 -21.86 -29.15
N ALA A 439 -17.68 -22.97 -29.37
CA ALA A 439 -18.25 -23.38 -30.67
C ALA A 439 -19.78 -23.62 -30.73
N SER A 440 -20.55 -23.53 -29.64
CA SER A 440 -21.97 -23.97 -29.61
C SER A 440 -22.93 -23.18 -28.67
N GLU A 441 -24.24 -23.34 -28.83
CA GLU A 441 -25.28 -22.71 -27.98
C GLU A 441 -25.31 -23.24 -26.54
N ALA A 442 -24.98 -24.52 -26.32
CA ALA A 442 -24.73 -25.07 -24.98
C ALA A 442 -23.52 -24.39 -24.31
N ASP A 443 -22.69 -23.73 -25.11
CA ASP A 443 -21.52 -22.99 -24.62
C ASP A 443 -21.92 -21.64 -24.04
N LYS A 444 -23.11 -21.08 -24.34
CA LYS A 444 -23.55 -19.78 -23.77
C LYS A 444 -23.94 -19.88 -22.30
N ASP A 445 -24.69 -20.90 -21.92
CA ASP A 445 -25.00 -21.17 -20.50
C ASP A 445 -23.73 -21.56 -19.74
N ALA A 446 -22.87 -22.37 -20.36
CA ALA A 446 -21.56 -22.71 -19.80
C ALA A 446 -20.66 -21.48 -19.64
N GLU A 447 -20.67 -20.55 -20.59
CA GLU A 447 -19.91 -19.28 -20.53
C GLU A 447 -20.46 -18.36 -19.44
N ARG A 448 -21.78 -18.29 -19.26
CA ARG A 448 -22.38 -17.56 -18.14
C ARG A 448 -21.97 -18.15 -16.78
N GLU A 449 -22.04 -19.46 -16.62
CA GLU A 449 -21.63 -20.15 -15.39
C GLU A 449 -20.13 -19.98 -15.12
N ALA A 450 -19.29 -20.08 -16.16
CA ALA A 450 -17.86 -19.81 -16.09
C ALA A 450 -17.58 -18.34 -15.73
N THR A 451 -18.37 -17.40 -16.24
CA THR A 451 -18.27 -15.97 -15.90
C THR A 451 -18.58 -15.73 -14.42
N ILE A 452 -19.60 -16.40 -13.86
CA ILE A 452 -19.86 -16.33 -12.42
C ILE A 452 -18.70 -16.92 -11.61
N ASN A 453 -18.14 -18.07 -12.01
CA ASN A 453 -16.96 -18.65 -11.37
C ASN A 453 -15.74 -17.70 -11.43
N TYR A 454 -15.53 -17.03 -12.56
CA TYR A 454 -14.47 -16.03 -12.77
C TYR A 454 -14.66 -14.83 -11.85
N LEU A 455 -15.84 -14.19 -11.89
CA LEU A 455 -16.15 -13.04 -11.04
C LEU A 455 -16.04 -13.41 -9.56
N PHE A 456 -16.51 -14.58 -9.16
CA PHE A 456 -16.40 -15.08 -7.79
C PHE A 456 -14.93 -15.22 -7.37
N SER A 457 -14.09 -15.80 -8.22
CA SER A 457 -12.65 -15.95 -7.98
C SER A 457 -11.94 -14.60 -7.83
N ILE A 458 -12.31 -13.60 -8.64
CA ILE A 458 -11.78 -12.24 -8.48
C ILE A 458 -12.32 -11.62 -7.18
N ALA A 459 -13.60 -11.79 -6.85
CA ALA A 459 -14.21 -11.22 -5.66
C ALA A 459 -13.55 -11.73 -4.37
N LEU A 460 -13.19 -13.02 -4.31
CA LEU A 460 -12.42 -13.59 -3.20
C LEU A 460 -11.04 -12.95 -3.00
N ASN A 461 -10.48 -12.29 -4.02
CA ASN A 461 -9.19 -11.60 -3.92
C ASN A 461 -9.33 -10.07 -3.81
N LYS A 462 -10.34 -9.46 -4.46
CA LYS A 462 -10.52 -8.00 -4.50
C LYS A 462 -11.56 -7.50 -3.50
N ILE A 463 -12.75 -8.10 -3.48
CA ILE A 463 -13.83 -7.69 -2.56
C ILE A 463 -13.50 -8.10 -1.13
N ALA A 464 -12.98 -9.30 -0.91
CA ALA A 464 -12.58 -9.77 0.40
C ALA A 464 -11.47 -8.92 1.06
N PHE A 465 -10.61 -8.32 0.24
CA PHE A 465 -9.46 -7.55 0.68
C PHE A 465 -9.79 -6.13 1.15
N LEU A 466 -10.83 -5.51 0.60
CA LEU A 466 -11.23 -4.14 0.92
C LEU A 466 -11.42 -3.88 2.44
N PRO A 467 -12.21 -4.68 3.20
CA PRO A 467 -12.34 -4.44 4.64
C PRO A 467 -11.06 -4.69 5.42
N PHE A 468 -10.23 -5.65 4.99
CA PHE A 468 -8.91 -5.88 5.58
C PHE A 468 -8.01 -4.65 5.40
N ALA A 469 -7.96 -4.10 4.18
CA ALA A 469 -7.14 -2.93 3.89
C ALA A 469 -7.63 -1.67 4.62
N TYR A 470 -8.95 -1.52 4.71
CA TYR A 470 -9.58 -0.40 5.41
C TYR A 470 -9.24 -0.42 6.91
N GLN A 471 -9.47 -1.54 7.60
CA GLN A 471 -9.24 -1.60 9.04
C GLN A 471 -7.77 -1.45 9.43
N MET A 472 -6.83 -1.87 8.55
CA MET A 472 -5.41 -1.84 8.86
C MET A 472 -4.92 -0.43 9.16
N ASP A 473 -5.33 0.53 8.32
CA ASP A 473 -4.95 1.91 8.54
C ASP A 473 -5.88 2.64 9.49
N LEU A 474 -7.16 2.26 9.62
CA LEU A 474 -7.98 2.74 10.74
C LEU A 474 -7.32 2.44 12.08
N TRP A 475 -6.87 1.19 12.29
CA TRP A 475 -6.17 0.79 13.51
C TRP A 475 -4.89 1.61 13.71
N ARG A 476 -4.05 1.75 12.68
CA ARG A 476 -2.80 2.52 12.79
C ARG A 476 -3.05 4.00 13.02
N TRP A 477 -4.07 4.58 12.41
CA TRP A 477 -4.45 5.96 12.65
C TRP A 477 -4.86 6.17 14.10
N ASP A 478 -5.73 5.31 14.64
CA ASP A 478 -6.14 5.38 16.05
C ASP A 478 -4.93 5.20 17.01
N VAL A 479 -3.95 4.38 16.66
CA VAL A 479 -2.69 4.24 17.42
C VAL A 479 -1.83 5.51 17.37
N PHE A 480 -1.61 6.07 16.18
CA PHE A 480 -0.81 7.30 16.04
C PHE A 480 -1.47 8.49 16.71
N GLU A 481 -2.80 8.58 16.67
CA GLU A 481 -3.59 9.62 17.35
C GLU A 481 -3.67 9.42 18.87
N GLY A 482 -3.23 8.28 19.40
CA GLY A 482 -3.32 7.94 20.81
C GLY A 482 -4.73 7.55 21.29
N LYS A 483 -5.68 7.34 20.37
CA LYS A 483 -7.01 6.78 20.67
C LYS A 483 -6.93 5.33 21.13
N THR A 484 -5.95 4.60 20.59
CA THR A 484 -5.63 3.23 20.99
C THR A 484 -4.27 3.22 21.67
N THR A 485 -4.26 2.92 22.97
CA THR A 485 -3.04 2.86 23.78
C THR A 485 -2.38 1.47 23.70
N PRO A 486 -1.10 1.32 24.11
CA PRO A 486 -0.40 0.03 24.07
C PRO A 486 -1.08 -1.12 24.84
N GLU A 487 -1.89 -0.79 25.85
CA GLU A 487 -2.68 -1.69 26.67
C GLU A 487 -3.97 -2.16 25.98
N ASN A 488 -4.29 -1.62 24.79
CA ASN A 488 -5.50 -1.91 24.03
C ASN A 488 -5.22 -2.23 22.55
N TYR A 489 -3.95 -2.41 22.18
CA TYR A 489 -3.53 -2.63 20.79
C TYR A 489 -4.22 -3.85 20.17
N ASN A 490 -4.21 -4.99 20.86
CA ASN A 490 -4.63 -6.24 20.25
C ASN A 490 -6.16 -6.39 20.24
N CYS A 491 -6.82 -5.98 21.31
CA CYS A 491 -8.28 -6.06 21.39
C CYS A 491 -8.96 -5.03 20.50
N HIS A 492 -8.37 -3.84 20.34
CA HIS A 492 -8.86 -2.88 19.35
C HIS A 492 -8.71 -3.42 17.91
N TRP A 493 -7.60 -4.10 17.59
CA TRP A 493 -7.41 -4.77 16.30
C TRP A 493 -8.52 -5.79 16.01
N TRP A 494 -8.82 -6.68 16.97
CA TRP A 494 -9.86 -7.70 16.80
C TRP A 494 -11.27 -7.11 16.75
N ARG A 495 -11.53 -6.02 17.47
CA ARG A 495 -12.80 -5.28 17.36
C ARG A 495 -13.03 -4.75 15.95
N LEU A 496 -11.99 -4.18 15.32
CA LEU A 496 -12.09 -3.70 13.93
C LEU A 496 -12.21 -4.86 12.93
N ALA A 497 -11.49 -5.97 13.16
CA ALA A 497 -11.61 -7.21 12.38
C ALA A 497 -13.04 -7.76 12.38
N GLU A 498 -13.66 -7.84 13.54
CA GLU A 498 -15.06 -8.23 13.65
C GLU A 498 -15.97 -7.21 12.97
N GLN A 499 -15.80 -5.91 13.23
CA GLN A 499 -16.69 -4.86 12.73
C GLN A 499 -16.70 -4.73 11.20
N PHE A 500 -15.54 -4.87 10.54
CA PHE A 500 -15.40 -4.59 9.11
C PHE A 500 -15.30 -5.85 8.26
N GLN A 501 -14.55 -6.87 8.71
CA GLN A 501 -14.42 -8.13 7.97
C GLN A 501 -15.40 -9.21 8.44
N GLY A 502 -15.99 -9.10 9.64
CA GLY A 502 -16.80 -10.19 10.16
C GLY A 502 -16.00 -11.47 10.33
N ILE A 503 -14.76 -11.34 10.79
CA ILE A 503 -13.90 -12.46 11.15
C ILE A 503 -13.56 -12.41 12.64
N GLU A 504 -13.21 -13.56 13.18
CA GLU A 504 -12.78 -13.72 14.57
C GLU A 504 -11.50 -14.55 14.68
N PRO A 505 -10.70 -14.38 15.75
CA PRO A 505 -9.56 -15.25 15.96
C PRO A 505 -10.02 -16.68 16.29
N PRO A 506 -9.27 -17.73 15.90
CA PRO A 506 -9.63 -19.12 16.21
C PRO A 506 -9.52 -19.48 17.70
N VAL A 507 -9.02 -18.56 18.52
CA VAL A 507 -8.83 -18.67 19.96
C VAL A 507 -9.04 -17.31 20.61
N ASP A 508 -9.43 -17.32 21.88
CA ASP A 508 -9.41 -16.09 22.67
C ASP A 508 -8.01 -15.48 22.68
N ARG A 509 -7.97 -14.15 22.68
CA ARG A 509 -6.74 -13.36 22.62
C ARG A 509 -6.61 -12.51 23.87
N SER A 510 -5.44 -11.97 24.06
CA SER A 510 -5.14 -11.06 25.15
C SER A 510 -4.32 -9.88 24.66
N GLU A 511 -4.10 -8.89 25.53
CA GLU A 511 -3.14 -7.83 25.29
C GLU A 511 -1.70 -8.27 25.49
N GLU A 512 -1.42 -9.48 25.96
CA GLU A 512 -0.07 -10.07 25.85
C GLU A 512 0.26 -10.44 24.40
N ASP A 513 -0.75 -10.67 23.57
CA ASP A 513 -0.58 -10.91 22.15
C ASP A 513 -0.41 -9.59 21.36
N PHE A 514 0.15 -9.67 20.14
CA PHE A 514 0.25 -8.52 19.24
C PHE A 514 0.09 -8.94 17.77
N ASP A 515 -1.14 -9.32 17.43
CA ASP A 515 -1.45 -10.05 16.19
C ASP A 515 -1.30 -9.20 14.92
N VAL A 516 -1.53 -7.89 15.03
CA VAL A 516 -1.41 -6.96 13.89
C VAL A 516 0.02 -6.90 13.36
N ALA A 517 1.04 -7.02 14.21
CA ALA A 517 2.45 -7.03 13.78
C ALA A 517 2.90 -8.33 13.13
N SER A 518 2.05 -9.37 13.12
CA SER A 518 2.25 -10.55 12.28
C SER A 518 1.97 -10.31 10.81
N LYS A 519 1.65 -9.07 10.41
CA LYS A 519 1.56 -8.62 9.01
C LYS A 519 2.77 -7.75 8.63
N TYR A 520 3.44 -8.10 7.54
CA TYR A 520 4.65 -7.43 7.05
C TYR A 520 4.55 -5.89 6.99
N HIS A 521 3.49 -5.32 6.43
CA HIS A 521 3.35 -3.87 6.25
C HIS A 521 3.29 -3.08 7.57
N ILE A 522 2.89 -3.71 8.67
CA ILE A 522 2.88 -3.12 10.01
C ILE A 522 4.31 -2.96 10.50
N ILE A 523 5.13 -4.01 10.40
CA ILE A 523 6.53 -4.02 10.85
C ILE A 523 7.49 -3.33 9.88
N ALA A 524 7.07 -3.11 8.63
CA ALA A 524 7.89 -2.50 7.58
C ALA A 524 7.61 -0.99 7.37
N ASP A 525 6.80 -0.34 8.21
CA ASP A 525 6.44 1.09 8.09
C ASP A 525 5.81 1.45 6.72
N VAL A 526 4.95 0.58 6.17
CA VAL A 526 4.32 0.79 4.85
C VAL A 526 2.83 1.15 5.03
N PRO A 527 2.39 2.39 4.69
CA PRO A 527 0.97 2.77 4.68
C PRO A 527 0.11 1.82 3.84
N TYR A 528 -1.08 1.45 4.30
CA TYR A 528 -1.87 0.37 3.70
C TYR A 528 -3.13 0.86 2.99
N ILE A 529 -3.63 2.04 3.34
CA ILE A 529 -4.83 2.62 2.73
C ILE A 529 -4.66 2.85 1.22
N ARG A 530 -3.41 2.92 0.74
CA ARG A 530 -3.07 2.89 -0.70
C ARG A 530 -3.73 1.74 -1.45
N TYR A 531 -3.80 0.56 -0.84
CA TYR A 531 -4.38 -0.62 -1.47
C TYR A 531 -5.91 -0.57 -1.49
N PHE A 532 -6.54 -0.01 -0.45
CA PHE A 532 -7.98 0.25 -0.46
C PHE A 532 -8.35 1.24 -1.58
N VAL A 533 -7.65 2.38 -1.64
CA VAL A 533 -7.85 3.38 -2.70
C VAL A 533 -7.63 2.73 -4.06
N SER A 534 -6.53 1.99 -4.23
CA SER A 534 -6.23 1.27 -5.47
C SER A 534 -7.38 0.38 -5.93
N PHE A 535 -7.93 -0.42 -5.01
CA PHE A 535 -8.98 -1.38 -5.34
C PHE A 535 -10.29 -0.71 -5.70
N VAL A 536 -10.52 0.54 -5.31
CA VAL A 536 -11.66 1.34 -5.80
C VAL A 536 -11.34 1.96 -7.15
N ILE A 537 -10.27 2.76 -7.22
CA ILE A 537 -10.03 3.61 -8.39
C ILE A 537 -9.57 2.82 -9.62
N GLN A 538 -8.99 1.62 -9.46
CA GLN A 538 -8.63 0.77 -10.60
C GLN A 538 -9.85 0.43 -11.47
N PHE A 539 -11.04 0.28 -10.88
CA PHE A 539 -12.27 0.02 -11.64
C PHE A 539 -12.80 1.29 -12.30
N GLN A 540 -12.61 2.46 -11.68
CA GLN A 540 -12.90 3.75 -12.34
C GLN A 540 -11.99 3.96 -13.55
N PHE A 541 -10.68 3.67 -13.41
CA PHE A 541 -9.74 3.69 -14.51
C PHE A 541 -10.10 2.67 -15.58
N HIS A 542 -10.38 1.43 -15.19
CA HIS A 542 -10.79 0.39 -16.12
C HIS A 542 -11.99 0.84 -16.94
N LYS A 543 -13.06 1.33 -16.29
CA LYS A 543 -14.24 1.86 -16.97
C LYS A 543 -13.92 2.99 -17.96
N GLY A 544 -13.14 4.00 -17.55
CA GLY A 544 -12.74 5.10 -18.43
C GLY A 544 -11.92 4.63 -19.64
N LEU A 545 -10.99 3.69 -19.43
CA LEU A 545 -10.17 3.11 -20.50
C LEU A 545 -11.00 2.21 -21.44
N CYS A 546 -11.95 1.46 -20.91
CA CYS A 546 -12.87 0.64 -21.69
C CYS A 546 -13.80 1.49 -22.57
N GLN A 547 -14.26 2.63 -22.06
CA GLN A 547 -15.00 3.62 -22.84
C GLN A 547 -14.12 4.19 -23.96
N ALA A 548 -12.89 4.59 -23.66
CA ALA A 548 -11.94 5.08 -24.66
C ALA A 548 -11.58 4.03 -25.73
N ALA A 549 -11.61 2.74 -25.36
CA ALA A 549 -11.40 1.61 -26.25
C ALA A 549 -12.64 1.18 -27.05
N GLY A 550 -13.80 1.81 -26.83
CA GLY A 550 -15.08 1.42 -27.47
C GLY A 550 -15.59 0.04 -27.03
N GLN A 551 -15.12 -0.48 -25.89
CA GLN A 551 -15.45 -1.84 -25.42
C GLN A 551 -16.78 -1.91 -24.67
N LEU A 552 -17.36 -0.76 -24.28
CA LEU A 552 -18.63 -0.68 -23.55
C LEU A 552 -19.83 -0.29 -24.43
N GLU A 553 -19.67 -0.31 -25.75
CA GLU A 553 -20.78 -0.08 -26.68
C GLU A 553 -21.80 -1.23 -26.61
N ASN A 554 -23.06 -0.98 -26.99
CA ASN A 554 -24.15 -1.97 -26.98
C ASN A 554 -24.44 -2.63 -25.61
N ASN A 555 -24.22 -1.92 -24.50
CA ASN A 555 -24.39 -2.42 -23.13
C ASN A 555 -23.50 -3.64 -22.81
N ALA A 556 -22.33 -3.74 -23.44
CA ALA A 556 -21.36 -4.78 -23.11
C ALA A 556 -20.95 -4.70 -21.62
N PRO A 557 -20.88 -5.82 -20.88
CA PRO A 557 -20.54 -5.81 -19.47
C PRO A 557 -19.11 -5.34 -19.22
N LEU A 558 -18.91 -4.53 -18.17
CA LEU A 558 -17.59 -4.00 -17.82
C LEU A 558 -16.55 -5.10 -17.54
N HIS A 559 -16.96 -6.24 -16.99
CA HIS A 559 -16.05 -7.34 -16.67
C HIS A 559 -15.54 -8.15 -17.87
N GLU A 560 -16.10 -7.93 -19.06
CA GLU A 560 -15.64 -8.55 -20.32
C GLU A 560 -14.71 -7.62 -21.11
N CYS A 561 -14.49 -6.40 -20.64
CA CYS A 561 -13.67 -5.43 -21.33
C CYS A 561 -12.20 -5.88 -21.42
N ASP A 562 -11.64 -5.81 -22.63
CA ASP A 562 -10.21 -5.94 -22.88
C ASP A 562 -9.73 -4.72 -23.67
N ILE A 563 -8.81 -3.94 -23.08
CA ILE A 563 -8.23 -2.75 -23.71
C ILE A 563 -7.04 -3.06 -24.63
N TYR A 564 -6.61 -4.32 -24.71
CA TYR A 564 -5.49 -4.76 -25.55
C TYR A 564 -5.58 -4.20 -26.98
N LYS A 565 -4.45 -3.69 -27.51
CA LYS A 565 -4.35 -3.01 -28.82
C LYS A 565 -5.14 -1.70 -28.99
N SER A 566 -5.74 -1.16 -27.92
CA SER A 566 -6.38 0.15 -27.96
C SER A 566 -5.38 1.28 -27.70
N THR A 567 -4.82 1.83 -28.77
CA THR A 567 -3.93 3.01 -28.67
C THR A 567 -4.66 4.24 -28.12
N LYS A 568 -5.98 4.35 -28.30
CA LYS A 568 -6.80 5.41 -27.69
C LYS A 568 -6.79 5.31 -26.16
N ALA A 569 -7.05 4.13 -25.61
CA ALA A 569 -7.02 3.91 -24.17
C ALA A 569 -5.60 4.09 -23.62
N GLY A 570 -4.59 3.58 -24.31
CA GLY A 570 -3.20 3.74 -23.89
C GLY A 570 -2.70 5.19 -23.91
N ASN A 571 -3.06 6.00 -24.92
CA ASN A 571 -2.75 7.43 -24.94
C ASN A 571 -3.43 8.18 -23.78
N LEU A 572 -4.67 7.80 -23.42
CA LEU A 572 -5.37 8.35 -22.26
C LEU A 572 -4.66 8.00 -20.95
N LEU A 573 -4.32 6.72 -20.77
CA LEU A 573 -3.55 6.24 -19.63
C LEU A 573 -2.20 6.96 -19.53
N GLY A 574 -1.43 7.00 -20.63
CA GLY A 574 -0.13 7.67 -20.71
C GLY A 574 -0.22 9.16 -20.33
N SER A 575 -1.26 9.86 -20.78
CA SER A 575 -1.48 11.28 -20.46
C SER A 575 -1.64 11.50 -18.95
N MET A 576 -2.36 10.63 -18.25
CA MET A 576 -2.45 10.69 -16.79
C MET A 576 -1.11 10.34 -16.13
N LEU A 577 -0.44 9.28 -16.57
CA LEU A 577 0.82 8.81 -15.97
C LEU A 577 1.94 9.86 -16.06
N GLN A 578 1.99 10.63 -17.16
CA GLN A 578 3.00 11.68 -17.37
C GLN A 578 2.89 12.83 -16.37
N LEU A 579 1.73 13.04 -15.75
CA LEU A 579 1.54 14.07 -14.73
C LEU A 579 2.38 13.76 -13.47
N GLY A 580 2.61 12.49 -13.15
CA GLY A 580 3.19 12.08 -11.88
C GLY A 580 2.47 12.77 -10.69
N GLN A 581 3.24 13.41 -9.82
CA GLN A 581 2.72 14.21 -8.71
C GLN A 581 2.69 15.71 -9.00
N SER A 582 2.84 16.15 -10.26
CA SER A 582 2.88 17.58 -10.63
C SER A 582 1.55 18.32 -10.47
N LYS A 583 0.44 17.59 -10.40
CA LYS A 583 -0.92 18.10 -10.17
C LYS A 583 -1.56 17.44 -8.95
N PRO A 584 -2.54 18.09 -8.29
CA PRO A 584 -3.43 17.42 -7.35
C PRO A 584 -4.07 16.18 -7.97
N TRP A 585 -4.20 15.10 -7.18
CA TRP A 585 -4.73 13.83 -7.70
C TRP A 585 -6.14 13.90 -8.32
N PRO A 586 -7.07 14.81 -7.94
CA PRO A 586 -8.35 14.92 -8.62
C PRO A 586 -8.21 15.33 -10.09
N ASP A 587 -7.18 16.12 -10.44
CA ASP A 587 -6.91 16.51 -11.83
C ASP A 587 -6.42 15.30 -12.63
N ALA A 588 -5.58 14.44 -12.03
CA ALA A 588 -5.15 13.20 -12.66
C ALA A 588 -6.32 12.20 -12.82
N MET A 589 -7.21 12.10 -11.82
CA MET A 589 -8.42 11.27 -11.91
C MET A 589 -9.29 11.68 -13.11
N GLU A 590 -9.48 12.99 -13.30
CA GLU A 590 -10.33 13.57 -14.33
C GLU A 590 -9.84 13.25 -15.74
N VAL A 591 -8.52 13.14 -15.95
CA VAL A 591 -7.94 12.78 -17.25
C VAL A 591 -8.49 11.45 -17.77
N ILE A 592 -8.54 10.41 -16.93
CA ILE A 592 -9.02 9.08 -17.38
C ILE A 592 -10.54 8.96 -17.27
N THR A 593 -11.11 9.49 -16.18
CA THR A 593 -12.47 9.13 -15.78
C THR A 593 -13.50 10.21 -16.08
N GLY A 594 -13.07 11.44 -16.41
CA GLY A 594 -13.94 12.61 -16.53
C GLY A 594 -14.54 13.08 -15.19
N GLN A 595 -14.13 12.49 -14.05
CA GLN A 595 -14.58 12.86 -12.71
C GLN A 595 -13.40 13.13 -11.77
N ARG A 596 -13.67 13.90 -10.72
CA ARG A 596 -12.65 14.35 -9.76
C ARG A 596 -12.65 13.58 -8.44
N ASN A 597 -13.65 12.73 -8.21
CA ASN A 597 -13.86 12.03 -6.94
C ASN A 597 -13.58 10.52 -7.08
N MET A 598 -13.17 9.90 -5.98
CA MET A 598 -13.19 8.44 -5.85
C MET A 598 -14.64 7.96 -5.68
N ASP A 599 -14.98 6.86 -6.34
CA ASP A 599 -16.34 6.33 -6.37
C ASP A 599 -16.35 4.82 -6.59
N ALA A 600 -17.20 4.09 -5.86
CA ALA A 600 -17.25 2.63 -5.91
C ALA A 600 -18.23 2.08 -6.96
N SER A 601 -18.95 2.93 -7.71
CA SER A 601 -19.97 2.47 -8.67
C SER A 601 -19.38 1.62 -9.79
N ALA A 602 -18.21 1.97 -10.32
CA ALA A 602 -17.55 1.19 -11.38
C ALA A 602 -17.16 -0.21 -10.89
N LEU A 603 -16.71 -0.33 -9.63
CA LEU A 603 -16.44 -1.63 -9.02
C LEU A 603 -17.75 -2.43 -8.84
N ARG A 604 -18.80 -1.79 -8.32
CA ARG A 604 -20.11 -2.44 -8.15
C ARG A 604 -20.70 -2.89 -9.48
N GLU A 605 -20.56 -2.10 -10.53
CA GLU A 605 -20.97 -2.44 -11.91
C GLU A 605 -20.21 -3.65 -12.44
N TYR A 606 -18.88 -3.71 -12.25
CA TYR A 606 -18.06 -4.86 -12.65
C TYR A 606 -18.57 -6.17 -12.02
N PHE A 607 -18.92 -6.13 -10.72
CA PHE A 607 -19.38 -7.30 -9.97
C PHE A 607 -20.90 -7.49 -9.93
N ALA A 608 -21.69 -6.65 -10.62
CA ALA A 608 -23.15 -6.72 -10.55
C ALA A 608 -23.72 -8.11 -10.86
N PRO A 609 -23.26 -8.84 -11.91
CA PRO A 609 -23.77 -10.19 -12.18
C PRO A 609 -23.51 -11.18 -11.04
N LEU A 610 -22.34 -11.08 -10.39
CA LEU A 610 -22.00 -11.90 -9.24
C LEU A 610 -22.85 -11.52 -8.02
N GLU A 611 -23.05 -10.22 -7.79
CA GLU A 611 -23.85 -9.75 -6.65
C GLU A 611 -25.30 -10.24 -6.72
N ASP A 612 -25.91 -10.15 -7.91
CA ASP A 612 -27.26 -10.64 -8.15
C ASP A 612 -27.34 -12.16 -7.94
N TRP A 613 -26.34 -12.89 -8.42
CA TRP A 613 -26.23 -14.33 -8.21
C TRP A 613 -26.09 -14.70 -6.73
N LEU A 614 -25.18 -14.03 -6.00
CA LEU A 614 -24.95 -14.28 -4.57
C LEU A 614 -26.21 -13.98 -3.75
N ARG A 615 -26.93 -12.91 -4.08
CA ARG A 615 -28.18 -12.55 -3.41
C ARG A 615 -29.24 -13.63 -3.60
N ALA A 616 -29.48 -14.05 -4.85
CA ALA A 616 -30.43 -15.11 -5.15
C ALA A 616 -30.05 -16.44 -4.48
N GLU A 617 -28.77 -16.78 -4.46
CA GLU A 617 -28.27 -18.01 -3.86
C GLU A 617 -28.36 -18.01 -2.34
N ASN A 618 -28.00 -16.90 -1.69
CA ASN A 618 -28.12 -16.75 -0.23
C ASN A 618 -29.58 -16.74 0.21
N GLU A 619 -30.48 -16.11 -0.55
CA GLU A 619 -31.92 -16.16 -0.33
C GLU A 619 -32.46 -17.59 -0.47
N ARG A 620 -32.07 -18.30 -1.54
CA ARG A 620 -32.47 -19.70 -1.80
C ARG A 620 -32.08 -20.65 -0.67
N THR A 621 -30.92 -20.44 -0.04
CA THR A 621 -30.45 -21.27 1.07
C THR A 621 -30.75 -20.71 2.45
N GLY A 622 -31.42 -19.55 2.55
CA GLY A 622 -31.79 -18.93 3.82
C GLY A 622 -30.62 -18.47 4.68
N GLU A 623 -29.52 -18.01 4.07
CA GLU A 623 -28.34 -17.55 4.81
C GLU A 623 -28.57 -16.19 5.48
N PHE A 624 -28.00 -16.04 6.68
CA PHE A 624 -28.00 -14.76 7.38
C PHE A 624 -27.00 -13.79 6.75
N ILE A 625 -27.43 -12.61 6.30
CA ILE A 625 -26.53 -11.60 5.73
C ILE A 625 -25.93 -10.74 6.84
N GLY A 626 -24.59 -10.66 6.88
CA GLY A 626 -23.86 -10.05 7.99
C GLY A 626 -23.54 -11.07 9.09
N TRP A 627 -23.19 -10.58 10.28
CA TRP A 627 -22.78 -11.43 11.40
C TRP A 627 -23.24 -10.85 12.75
N GLU A 628 -23.57 -11.74 13.66
CA GLU A 628 -23.75 -11.48 15.09
C GLU A 628 -22.38 -11.31 15.77
N LYS A 629 -22.40 -10.85 17.03
CA LYS A 629 -21.19 -10.61 17.79
C LYS A 629 -20.39 -11.91 18.01
N SER A 630 -19.07 -11.83 17.91
CA SER A 630 -18.16 -12.95 18.20
C SER A 630 -18.33 -13.48 19.63
N ASP A 631 -18.18 -14.79 19.79
CA ASP A 631 -18.08 -15.44 21.10
C ASP A 631 -16.65 -15.44 21.67
N LYS A 632 -15.67 -14.94 20.90
CA LYS A 632 -14.26 -14.87 21.30
C LYS A 632 -14.01 -13.69 22.21
N TYR A 633 -13.22 -13.92 23.24
CA TYR A 633 -12.81 -12.89 24.17
C TYR A 633 -11.45 -12.30 23.77
N CYS A 634 -11.31 -10.99 23.98
CA CYS A 634 -10.01 -10.35 24.06
C CYS A 634 -9.89 -9.63 25.41
N LEU A 635 -9.03 -10.14 26.30
CA LEU A 635 -8.85 -9.65 27.68
C LEU A 635 -7.46 -9.03 27.90
N GLN A 636 -7.17 -8.53 29.09
CA GLN A 636 -5.88 -7.90 29.36
C GLN A 636 -4.76 -8.93 29.46
N THR A 637 -5.01 -10.08 30.10
CA THR A 637 -3.97 -11.11 30.30
C THR A 637 -4.44 -12.51 29.92
N ARG A 638 -3.49 -13.41 29.61
CA ARG A 638 -3.80 -14.83 29.42
C ARG A 638 -4.28 -15.49 30.71
N GLU A 639 -3.90 -14.97 31.86
CA GLU A 639 -4.38 -15.44 33.17
C GLU A 639 -5.89 -15.21 33.33
N GLU A 640 -6.39 -14.03 32.97
CA GLU A 640 -7.83 -13.72 32.98
C GLU A 640 -8.63 -14.66 32.08
N LEU A 641 -8.11 -14.95 30.88
CA LEU A 641 -8.70 -15.94 29.97
C LEU A 641 -8.75 -17.33 30.59
N GLY A 642 -7.67 -17.72 31.29
CA GLY A 642 -7.61 -18.98 32.02
C GLY A 642 -8.69 -19.10 33.08
N ARG A 643 -8.93 -18.04 33.86
CA ARG A 643 -9.98 -17.99 34.89
C ARG A 643 -11.38 -18.08 34.27
N LEU A 644 -11.65 -17.34 33.20
CA LEU A 644 -12.95 -17.34 32.51
C LEU A 644 -13.33 -18.76 32.02
N LYS A 645 -12.36 -19.50 31.46
CA LYS A 645 -12.55 -20.88 30.99
C LYS A 645 -12.85 -21.88 32.10
N VAL A 646 -12.32 -21.66 33.31
CA VAL A 646 -12.62 -22.50 34.48
C VAL A 646 -14.05 -22.27 34.93
N THR A 647 -14.51 -21.00 34.98
CA THR A 647 -15.87 -20.66 35.42
C THR A 647 -16.94 -21.17 34.45
N THR A 648 -16.71 -21.09 33.14
CA THR A 648 -17.66 -21.57 32.11
C THR A 648 -17.73 -23.09 31.99
N LYS A 649 -16.70 -23.84 32.45
CA LYS A 649 -16.74 -25.31 32.52
C LYS A 649 -17.44 -25.85 33.76
N GLN A 650 -17.66 -25.01 34.78
CA GLN A 650 -18.32 -25.37 36.04
C GLN A 650 -19.82 -25.02 36.06
N SER A 651 -20.28 -24.19 35.11
CA SER A 651 -21.68 -23.88 34.81
C SER A 651 -22.22 -24.77 33.71
#